data_AF-A0AAU4Y0M6-F1
#
_entry.id   AF-A0AAU4Y0M6-F1
#
_cell.length_a   1.000
_cell.length_b   1.000
_cell.length_c   1.000
_cell.angle_alpha   90.00
_cell.angle_beta   90.00
_cell.angle_gamma   90.00
#
_symmetry.space_group_name_H-M   'P 1'
#
loop_
_entity.id
_entity.type
_entity.pdbx_description
1 polymer ?
#
loop_
_entity_poly.entity_id
_entity_poly.type
_entity_poly.pdbx_seq_one_letter_code
_entity_poly.pdbx_strand_id
1 'polypeptide(L)'
;MKQQGVHPEGAEGTSDAASRPDTADEAREEVHIDEVEGDEPLLPARVHRPSDLMRLLVGVLAVVLLLGIAAFAHGTTSGLEQDINKGTGQAPDLLIKIAGLASSIAILLVPVAFAIERLIKRDGLRIADGVLAAVLAHGVTLATDLWVAKAAPNSIQEALTQPSPGDIHALTDPVHGYLAPVIAYMTAVGMSRRPRWRSVLWIVLLLDAFSMLVTGYTTPFSIILTVLIGWTVAYGTLYAVGSPNVRPTGRTLMAGLRHVGFRPVSAAREETPDAAESDRGRRYFVTLENGPPLDVTVVDREQQAQGFFYRAWRNLTLRGFATRSSLQSLRQALEQEALLAYAAIAAGANAPKLIATSELGPDAVILVYEHTGGRTLDSLADDEITDDLLRNTWHQVQALQSRRIAHRRLAGDAILVDRSGTVILTDLRGGEIAAGDLLLRMDVAQLVTTLGLRVGAERAVASAVGVLGPDAVADCLPMLQPIALTRSTRATLRRLARERAQREREAVLDASQQAKQARLEAAGHGTAPVVLEKPDKKAVRAEARAEKRAIDDALEEAREEDLLTQIRHEVLLIRPQAPVEPARLERVRPRTLMSFIAGAIGAYFLLTQLTHIEFGPLVAHAEWGWVAAAVLFSAVSYVAAAMSLLGFVPERVPFPRTVAAQVAGSFVKIVAPAAVGGVALNTRFLQRAGVRPGLAVASVGASQLFGLGCHILMLLSFGYLTGTEKTPSLSPSRTVIAGLLTVAVLVLVVTSVPFLRKFVSTRVRSLFAGVVPRMLDVLQRPQKLVTGIGGMLLLTACFVMCLDASIRAFGDESTSLSIASVAVVFLAGNALGSAAPTPGGVGAVEATLTVGLIAVGLPKEVAAPAVLLFRLLTLWLPVLPGWLAFNHLTRKGAL
;
A
#
# COMPACT_ATOMS: atom_id res chain seq x y z
N MET A 1 43.56 -29.52 -5.27
CA MET A 1 44.72 -30.37 -5.62
C MET A 1 45.02 -30.20 -7.10
N LYS A 2 46.27 -30.45 -7.56
CA LYS A 2 46.75 -30.30 -8.96
C LYS A 2 46.05 -31.32 -9.90
N GLN A 3 46.08 -31.30 -11.24
CA GLN A 3 47.05 -30.84 -12.29
C GLN A 3 46.27 -30.22 -13.49
N GLN A 4 46.73 -29.24 -14.30
CA GLN A 4 47.83 -29.19 -15.32
C GLN A 4 47.68 -30.22 -16.46
N GLY A 5 47.88 -29.92 -17.77
CA GLY A 5 48.23 -28.68 -18.53
C GLY A 5 47.92 -28.86 -20.05
N VAL A 6 47.68 -27.79 -20.84
CA VAL A 6 48.62 -27.06 -21.75
C VAL A 6 49.05 -27.81 -23.06
N HIS A 7 48.56 -27.30 -24.22
CA HIS A 7 49.14 -27.03 -25.59
C HIS A 7 50.43 -27.72 -26.12
N PRO A 8 50.83 -27.65 -27.43
CA PRO A 8 50.47 -26.67 -28.50
C PRO A 8 50.26 -27.24 -29.95
N GLU A 9 50.18 -26.32 -30.95
CA GLU A 9 50.49 -26.47 -32.41
C GLU A 9 49.71 -27.51 -33.27
N GLY A 10 49.49 -27.35 -34.59
CA GLY A 10 49.86 -26.28 -35.54
C GLY A 10 50.30 -26.87 -36.90
N ALA A 11 49.48 -26.79 -37.96
CA ALA A 11 49.87 -27.17 -39.34
C ALA A 11 48.94 -26.57 -40.41
N GLU A 12 49.54 -26.02 -41.48
CA GLU A 12 48.87 -25.54 -42.69
C GLU A 12 48.66 -26.66 -43.72
N GLY A 13 47.75 -26.48 -44.68
CA GLY A 13 47.52 -27.44 -45.77
C GLY A 13 46.60 -26.90 -46.87
N THR A 14 47.21 -26.37 -47.93
CA THR A 14 46.56 -25.80 -49.13
C THR A 14 46.09 -26.86 -50.13
N SER A 15 45.03 -26.58 -50.92
CA SER A 15 45.06 -26.62 -52.41
C SER A 15 43.66 -26.71 -53.03
N ASP A 16 43.45 -25.84 -54.01
CA ASP A 16 42.44 -25.87 -55.07
C ASP A 16 42.19 -27.22 -55.76
N ALA A 17 40.99 -27.37 -56.34
CA ALA A 17 40.74 -27.50 -57.80
C ALA A 17 39.48 -28.33 -58.16
N ALA A 18 38.69 -27.80 -59.11
CA ALA A 18 38.01 -28.46 -60.25
C ALA A 18 37.71 -29.99 -60.24
N SER A 19 36.59 -30.51 -60.80
CA SER A 19 35.51 -29.93 -61.62
C SER A 19 34.34 -30.93 -61.81
N ARG A 20 33.19 -30.40 -62.26
CA ARG A 20 31.98 -31.05 -62.85
C ARG A 20 32.24 -32.29 -63.75
N PRO A 21 31.24 -33.15 -64.10
CA PRO A 21 29.76 -32.96 -64.03
C PRO A 21 29.03 -34.17 -63.36
N ASP A 22 27.72 -34.49 -63.49
CA ASP A 22 26.55 -33.92 -64.20
C ASP A 22 25.17 -34.31 -63.55
N THR A 23 24.07 -33.87 -64.17
CA THR A 23 22.65 -34.34 -64.15
C THR A 23 22.14 -35.24 -63.00
N ALA A 24 21.17 -34.76 -62.20
CA ALA A 24 19.77 -35.18 -62.31
C ALA A 24 18.86 -34.46 -61.27
N ASP A 25 17.66 -34.18 -61.74
CA ASP A 25 16.49 -33.58 -61.09
C ASP A 25 16.10 -34.20 -59.72
N GLU A 26 16.37 -33.50 -58.62
CA GLU A 26 15.65 -33.69 -57.35
C GLU A 26 15.16 -32.33 -56.82
N ALA A 27 13.88 -32.30 -56.42
CA ALA A 27 13.21 -31.10 -55.99
C ALA A 27 13.91 -30.48 -54.77
N ARG A 28 14.40 -29.24 -54.93
CA ARG A 28 14.70 -28.39 -53.78
C ARG A 28 13.39 -28.04 -53.09
N GLU A 29 13.04 -28.80 -52.06
CA GLU A 29 12.39 -28.20 -50.90
C GLU A 29 13.33 -27.08 -50.43
N GLU A 30 13.00 -25.84 -50.78
CA GLU A 30 13.60 -24.68 -50.14
C GLU A 30 13.16 -24.72 -48.68
N VAL A 31 14.02 -25.30 -47.85
CA VAL A 31 13.93 -25.19 -46.39
C VAL A 31 14.14 -23.72 -46.05
N HIS A 32 13.05 -22.95 -46.10
CA HIS A 32 12.98 -21.65 -45.47
C HIS A 32 13.30 -21.85 -43.99
N ILE A 33 14.53 -21.50 -43.63
CA ILE A 33 14.96 -21.42 -42.24
C ILE A 33 14.12 -20.29 -41.64
N ASP A 34 13.23 -20.64 -40.70
CA ASP A 34 12.38 -19.67 -39.98
C ASP A 34 13.24 -18.73 -39.13
N GLU A 35 13.84 -17.72 -39.78
CA GLU A 35 14.81 -16.81 -39.19
C GLU A 35 14.09 -15.68 -38.44
N VAL A 36 13.94 -15.88 -37.13
CA VAL A 36 13.58 -14.80 -36.21
C VAL A 36 14.79 -13.87 -36.14
N GLU A 37 14.73 -12.78 -36.89
CA GLU A 37 15.80 -11.81 -37.05
C GLU A 37 16.00 -11.01 -35.75
N GLY A 38 16.88 -11.53 -34.90
CA GLY A 38 17.18 -11.02 -33.57
C GLY A 38 17.25 -12.13 -32.52
N ASP A 39 18.28 -12.06 -31.66
CA ASP A 39 18.53 -13.05 -30.61
C ASP A 39 17.42 -12.94 -29.53
N GLU A 40 16.33 -13.73 -29.67
CA GLU A 40 15.19 -13.69 -28.74
C GLU A 40 15.70 -14.07 -27.33
N PRO A 41 15.79 -13.11 -26.39
CA PRO A 41 16.58 -13.31 -25.17
C PRO A 41 16.00 -14.47 -24.37
N LEU A 42 16.84 -15.49 -24.12
CA LEU A 42 16.44 -16.75 -23.52
C LEU A 42 15.53 -16.52 -22.31
N LEU A 43 14.23 -16.72 -22.55
CA LEU A 43 13.21 -16.39 -21.57
C LEU A 43 13.46 -17.23 -20.31
N PRO A 44 13.57 -16.61 -19.12
CA PRO A 44 13.86 -17.36 -17.90
C PRO A 44 12.77 -18.40 -17.68
N ALA A 45 13.17 -19.65 -17.44
CA ALA A 45 12.25 -20.78 -17.34
C ALA A 45 11.17 -20.60 -16.26
N ARG A 46 11.46 -19.78 -15.23
CA ARG A 46 10.54 -19.39 -14.16
C ARG A 46 10.45 -17.86 -14.07
N VAL A 47 9.24 -17.36 -13.82
CA VAL A 47 8.94 -15.93 -13.62
C VAL A 47 8.06 -15.73 -12.39
N HIS A 48 8.48 -14.82 -11.52
CA HIS A 48 7.74 -14.34 -10.36
C HIS A 48 6.59 -13.42 -10.80
N ARG A 49 5.36 -13.93 -10.83
CA ARG A 49 4.18 -13.17 -11.28
C ARG A 49 3.62 -12.31 -10.14
N PRO A 50 3.47 -10.97 -10.32
CA PRO A 50 2.81 -10.12 -9.33
C PRO A 50 1.34 -10.50 -9.05
N SER A 51 0.66 -11.16 -10.01
CA SER A 51 -0.69 -11.71 -9.83
C SER A 51 -0.76 -12.78 -8.74
N ASP A 52 0.32 -13.52 -8.54
CA ASP A 52 0.34 -14.67 -7.64
C ASP A 52 0.63 -14.16 -6.21
N LEU A 53 1.52 -13.17 -6.05
CA LEU A 53 1.64 -12.38 -4.82
C LEU A 53 0.33 -11.69 -4.43
N MET A 54 -0.40 -11.13 -5.40
CA MET A 54 -1.72 -10.53 -5.13
C MET A 54 -2.70 -11.55 -4.56
N ARG A 55 -2.77 -12.76 -5.13
CA ARG A 55 -3.66 -13.82 -4.66
C ARG A 55 -3.24 -14.34 -3.29
N LEU A 56 -1.94 -14.50 -3.04
CA LEU A 56 -1.41 -14.77 -1.70
C LEU A 56 -1.89 -13.73 -0.68
N LEU A 57 -1.73 -12.43 -0.97
CA LEU A 57 -2.13 -11.35 -0.05
C LEU A 57 -3.64 -11.28 0.18
N VAL A 58 -4.45 -11.48 -0.88
CA VAL A 58 -5.91 -11.58 -0.77
C VAL A 58 -6.31 -12.81 0.05
N GLY A 59 -5.57 -13.92 -0.07
CA GLY A 59 -5.83 -15.16 0.64
C GLY A 59 -5.56 -15.03 2.14
N VAL A 60 -4.39 -14.48 2.49
CA VAL A 60 -4.05 -14.12 3.88
C VAL A 60 -5.10 -13.16 4.47
N LEU A 61 -5.51 -12.12 3.73
CA LEU A 61 -6.55 -11.20 4.19
C LEU A 61 -7.91 -11.89 4.38
N ALA A 62 -8.28 -12.80 3.49
CA ALA A 62 -9.52 -13.57 3.59
C ALA A 62 -9.50 -14.54 4.78
N VAL A 63 -8.36 -15.19 5.07
CA VAL A 63 -8.18 -16.02 6.28
C VAL A 63 -8.32 -15.17 7.54
N VAL A 64 -7.64 -14.02 7.61
CA VAL A 64 -7.75 -13.08 8.74
C VAL A 64 -9.19 -12.58 8.93
N LEU A 65 -9.88 -12.24 7.84
CA LEU A 65 -11.28 -11.82 7.88
C LEU A 65 -12.20 -12.97 8.33
N LEU A 66 -11.99 -14.20 7.84
CA LEU A 66 -12.77 -15.36 8.23
C LEU A 66 -12.60 -15.68 9.73
N LEU A 67 -11.36 -15.68 10.23
CA LEU A 67 -11.07 -15.87 11.66
C LEU A 67 -11.66 -14.74 12.51
N GLY A 68 -11.64 -13.50 12.02
CA GLY A 68 -12.30 -12.35 12.68
C GLY A 68 -13.83 -12.47 12.72
N ILE A 69 -14.45 -13.01 11.67
CA ILE A 69 -15.89 -13.31 11.65
C ILE A 69 -16.19 -14.48 12.59
N ALA A 70 -15.43 -15.58 12.52
CA ALA A 70 -15.59 -16.76 13.37
C ALA A 70 -15.52 -16.39 14.87
N ALA A 71 -14.57 -15.53 15.25
CA ALA A 71 -14.41 -15.05 16.62
C ALA A 71 -15.60 -14.22 17.16
N PHE A 72 -16.45 -13.68 16.28
CA PHE A 72 -17.58 -12.80 16.62
C PHE A 72 -18.95 -13.46 16.39
N ALA A 73 -19.08 -14.31 15.36
CA ALA A 73 -20.35 -14.82 14.86
C ALA A 73 -20.73 -16.21 15.42
N HIS A 74 -20.12 -16.66 16.53
CA HIS A 74 -20.30 -18.02 17.05
C HIS A 74 -21.78 -18.43 17.26
N GLY A 75 -22.64 -17.51 17.72
CA GLY A 75 -24.08 -17.75 17.85
C GLY A 75 -24.83 -17.88 16.51
N THR A 76 -24.33 -17.26 15.43
CA THR A 76 -24.86 -17.45 14.07
C THR A 76 -24.32 -18.73 13.43
N THR A 77 -23.07 -19.09 13.72
CA THR A 77 -22.45 -20.35 13.26
C THR A 77 -23.19 -21.56 13.80
N SER A 78 -23.41 -21.61 15.12
CA SER A 78 -24.15 -22.68 15.78
C SER A 78 -25.62 -22.75 15.35
N GLY A 79 -26.27 -21.60 15.10
CA GLY A 79 -27.62 -21.56 14.52
C GLY A 79 -27.68 -22.16 13.11
N LEU A 80 -26.80 -21.72 12.20
CA LEU A 80 -26.72 -22.25 10.83
C LEU A 80 -26.44 -23.76 10.82
N GLU A 81 -25.55 -24.22 11.68
CA GLU A 81 -25.22 -25.64 11.86
C GLU A 81 -26.41 -26.47 12.36
N GLN A 82 -27.13 -25.98 13.37
CA GLN A 82 -28.34 -26.65 13.85
C GLN A 82 -29.43 -26.72 12.78
N ASP A 83 -29.62 -25.66 11.99
CA ASP A 83 -30.57 -25.65 10.88
C ASP A 83 -30.18 -26.62 9.76
N ILE A 84 -28.88 -26.72 9.43
CA ILE A 84 -28.37 -27.72 8.47
C ILE A 84 -28.65 -29.13 8.99
N ASN A 85 -28.20 -29.46 10.20
CA ASN A 85 -28.35 -30.80 10.80
C ASN A 85 -29.83 -31.21 10.94
N LYS A 86 -30.72 -30.25 11.23
CA LYS A 86 -32.17 -30.45 11.30
C LYS A 86 -32.79 -30.66 9.91
N GLY A 87 -32.29 -29.99 8.87
CA GLY A 87 -32.75 -30.17 7.49
C GLY A 87 -32.25 -31.47 6.84
N THR A 88 -31.04 -31.92 7.17
CA THR A 88 -30.44 -33.13 6.58
C THR A 88 -30.95 -34.44 7.17
N GLY A 89 -31.52 -34.43 8.38
CA GLY A 89 -32.18 -35.60 8.97
C GLY A 89 -33.39 -36.15 8.19
N GLN A 90 -33.82 -35.51 7.10
CA GLN A 90 -34.85 -36.00 6.18
C GLN A 90 -34.29 -36.61 4.88
N ALA A 91 -32.99 -36.51 4.62
CA ALA A 91 -32.37 -37.01 3.40
C ALA A 91 -32.13 -38.54 3.47
N PRO A 92 -32.36 -39.30 2.39
CA PRO A 92 -32.09 -40.74 2.39
C PRO A 92 -30.61 -41.05 2.63
N ASP A 93 -30.33 -41.81 3.70
CA ASP A 93 -29.01 -42.34 4.09
C ASP A 93 -28.17 -42.87 2.92
N LEU A 94 -28.81 -43.57 1.98
CA LEU A 94 -28.17 -44.14 0.80
C LEU A 94 -27.57 -43.06 -0.12
N LEU A 95 -28.27 -41.94 -0.30
CA LEU A 95 -27.77 -40.83 -1.13
C LEU A 95 -26.59 -40.13 -0.48
N ILE A 96 -26.60 -39.95 0.85
CA ILE A 96 -25.50 -39.36 1.61
C ILE A 96 -24.26 -40.27 1.49
N LYS A 97 -24.42 -41.58 1.73
CA LYS A 97 -23.33 -42.57 1.64
C LYS A 97 -22.75 -42.68 0.23
N ILE A 98 -23.59 -42.68 -0.82
CA ILE A 98 -23.13 -42.69 -2.22
C ILE A 98 -22.44 -41.37 -2.57
N ALA A 99 -22.97 -40.21 -2.17
CA ALA A 99 -22.35 -38.91 -2.41
C ALA A 99 -20.97 -38.79 -1.76
N GLY A 100 -20.84 -39.17 -0.49
CA GLY A 100 -19.57 -39.16 0.24
C GLY A 100 -18.54 -40.12 -0.36
N LEU A 101 -18.96 -41.33 -0.75
CA LEU A 101 -18.07 -42.30 -1.41
C LEU A 101 -17.63 -41.82 -2.80
N ALA A 102 -18.55 -41.29 -3.60
CA ALA A 102 -18.24 -40.72 -4.91
C ALA A 102 -17.30 -39.51 -4.80
N SER A 103 -17.53 -38.63 -3.82
CA SER A 103 -16.66 -37.49 -3.51
C SER A 103 -15.25 -37.95 -3.12
N SER A 104 -15.13 -38.85 -2.15
CA SER A 104 -13.85 -39.37 -1.65
C SER A 104 -13.02 -40.00 -2.77
N ILE A 105 -13.65 -40.79 -3.64
CA ILE A 105 -13.00 -41.39 -4.82
C ILE A 105 -12.58 -40.29 -5.81
N ALA A 106 -13.43 -39.31 -6.10
CA ALA A 106 -13.14 -38.25 -7.04
C ALA A 106 -12.02 -37.30 -6.56
N ILE A 107 -11.93 -37.01 -5.26
CA ILE A 107 -10.85 -36.21 -4.66
C ILE A 107 -9.49 -36.86 -4.87
N LEU A 108 -9.41 -38.20 -4.86
CA LEU A 108 -8.18 -38.92 -5.14
C LEU A 108 -7.89 -39.05 -6.65
N LEU A 109 -8.91 -39.40 -7.45
CA LEU A 109 -8.73 -39.68 -8.87
C LEU A 109 -8.52 -38.43 -9.75
N VAL A 110 -9.22 -37.32 -9.48
CA VAL A 110 -9.19 -36.12 -10.34
C VAL A 110 -7.81 -35.44 -10.36
N PRO A 111 -7.08 -35.29 -9.22
CA PRO A 111 -5.69 -34.82 -9.24
C PRO A 111 -4.75 -35.75 -10.00
N VAL A 112 -4.87 -37.06 -9.79
CA VAL A 112 -4.00 -38.07 -10.43
C VAL A 112 -4.22 -38.11 -11.94
N ALA A 113 -5.47 -38.11 -12.40
CA ALA A 113 -5.79 -38.06 -13.83
C ALA A 113 -5.21 -36.81 -14.52
N PHE A 114 -5.25 -35.66 -13.84
CA PHE A 114 -4.65 -34.42 -14.35
C PHE A 114 -3.12 -34.42 -14.31
N ALA A 115 -2.52 -35.04 -13.29
CA ALA A 115 -1.08 -35.26 -13.22
C ALA A 115 -0.59 -36.10 -14.41
N ILE A 116 -1.33 -37.17 -14.75
CA ILE A 116 -1.06 -38.02 -15.91
C ILE A 116 -1.20 -37.22 -17.22
N GLU A 117 -2.26 -36.41 -17.39
CA GLU A 117 -2.41 -35.54 -18.58
C GLU A 117 -1.22 -34.57 -18.73
N ARG A 118 -0.73 -34.01 -17.62
CA ARG A 118 0.44 -33.12 -17.60
C ARG A 118 1.74 -33.83 -17.93
N LEU A 119 1.93 -35.06 -17.44
CA LEU A 119 3.13 -35.86 -17.67
C LEU A 119 3.23 -36.26 -19.15
N ILE A 120 2.11 -36.71 -19.75
CA ILE A 120 2.01 -37.02 -21.19
C ILE A 120 2.33 -35.78 -22.03
N LYS A 121 1.90 -34.59 -21.61
CA LYS A 121 2.16 -33.30 -22.28
C LYS A 121 3.53 -32.69 -21.96
N ARG A 122 4.45 -33.44 -21.33
CA ARG A 122 5.82 -33.03 -20.96
C ARG A 122 5.90 -31.78 -20.07
N ASP A 123 4.84 -31.45 -19.32
CA ASP A 123 4.75 -30.26 -18.46
C ASP A 123 5.06 -30.61 -16.98
N GLY A 124 6.12 -31.40 -16.78
CA GLY A 124 6.48 -32.01 -15.49
C GLY A 124 6.87 -31.01 -14.40
N LEU A 125 7.40 -29.84 -14.78
CA LEU A 125 7.76 -28.78 -13.82
C LEU A 125 6.55 -28.30 -13.01
N ARG A 126 5.35 -28.21 -13.61
CA ARG A 126 4.13 -27.85 -12.89
C ARG A 126 3.68 -28.92 -11.91
N ILE A 127 3.93 -30.20 -12.21
CA ILE A 127 3.61 -31.31 -11.32
C ILE A 127 4.47 -31.19 -10.05
N ALA A 128 5.78 -30.92 -10.20
CA ALA A 128 6.68 -30.68 -9.07
C ALA A 128 6.25 -29.48 -8.22
N ASP A 129 5.90 -28.35 -8.84
CA ASP A 129 5.37 -27.17 -8.15
C ASP A 129 4.07 -27.50 -7.38
N GLY A 130 3.20 -28.34 -7.98
CA GLY A 130 1.98 -28.85 -7.35
C GLY A 130 2.24 -29.70 -6.12
N VAL A 131 3.15 -30.68 -6.21
CA VAL A 131 3.52 -31.54 -5.07
C VAL A 131 4.11 -30.71 -3.94
N LEU A 132 4.98 -29.74 -4.24
CA LEU A 132 5.55 -28.84 -3.25
C LEU A 132 4.46 -27.99 -2.55
N ALA A 133 3.50 -27.45 -3.31
CA ALA A 133 2.36 -26.73 -2.75
C ALA A 133 1.49 -27.62 -1.84
N ALA A 134 1.29 -28.88 -2.21
CA ALA A 134 0.54 -29.85 -1.41
C ALA A 134 1.23 -30.14 -0.05
N VAL A 135 2.55 -30.40 -0.07
CA VAL A 135 3.34 -30.65 1.14
C VAL A 135 3.37 -29.42 2.05
N LEU A 136 3.54 -28.23 1.50
CA LEU A 136 3.50 -26.99 2.27
C LEU A 136 2.10 -26.72 2.85
N ALA A 137 1.03 -27.01 2.10
CA ALA A 137 -0.33 -26.83 2.57
C ALA A 137 -0.66 -27.80 3.72
N HIS A 138 -0.18 -29.04 3.65
CA HIS A 138 -0.32 -30.01 4.74
C HIS A 138 0.40 -29.54 6.01
N GLY A 139 1.62 -28.98 5.87
CA GLY A 139 2.35 -28.38 6.99
C GLY A 139 1.65 -27.16 7.60
N VAL A 140 1.01 -26.31 6.78
CA VAL A 140 0.21 -25.17 7.26
C VAL A 140 -1.09 -25.62 7.93
N THR A 141 -1.74 -26.68 7.42
CA THR A 141 -2.89 -27.33 8.07
C THR A 141 -2.50 -27.81 9.46
N LEU A 142 -1.49 -28.68 9.58
CA LEU A 142 -0.98 -29.18 10.87
C LEU A 142 -0.61 -28.05 11.86
N ALA A 143 -0.01 -26.97 11.38
CA ALA A 143 0.31 -25.81 12.21
C ALA A 143 -0.94 -25.05 12.68
N THR A 144 -2.00 -25.02 11.86
CA THR A 144 -3.30 -24.43 12.20
C THR A 144 -4.04 -25.31 13.22
N ASP A 145 -4.06 -26.63 13.01
CA ASP A 145 -4.70 -27.58 13.92
C ASP A 145 -4.05 -27.54 15.31
N LEU A 146 -2.70 -27.53 15.36
CA LEU A 146 -1.94 -27.37 16.60
C LEU A 146 -2.16 -26.01 17.29
N TRP A 147 -2.39 -24.94 16.53
CA TRP A 147 -2.71 -23.62 17.08
C TRP A 147 -4.13 -23.58 17.66
N VAL A 148 -5.13 -24.07 16.92
CA VAL A 148 -6.52 -24.15 17.39
C VAL A 148 -6.65 -25.01 18.64
N ALA A 149 -6.00 -26.17 18.67
CA ALA A 149 -6.08 -27.10 19.78
C ALA A 149 -5.37 -26.63 21.08
N LYS A 150 -4.47 -25.64 21.01
CA LYS A 150 -3.60 -25.25 22.15
C LYS A 150 -3.61 -23.78 22.52
N ALA A 151 -3.99 -22.88 21.63
CA ALA A 151 -3.74 -21.44 21.77
C ALA A 151 -4.79 -20.52 21.13
N ALA A 152 -5.79 -21.04 20.41
CA ALA A 152 -6.87 -20.21 19.91
C ALA A 152 -7.86 -19.84 21.04
N PRO A 153 -8.54 -18.67 20.96
CA PRO A 153 -9.68 -18.37 21.80
C PRO A 153 -10.82 -19.37 21.58
N ASN A 154 -11.58 -19.69 22.63
CA ASN A 154 -12.70 -20.62 22.58
C ASN A 154 -13.68 -20.32 21.43
N SER A 155 -14.02 -19.05 21.20
CA SER A 155 -14.95 -18.67 20.12
C SER A 155 -14.45 -19.01 18.70
N ILE A 156 -13.14 -19.11 18.50
CA ILE A 156 -12.56 -19.60 17.24
C ILE A 156 -12.55 -21.13 17.21
N GLN A 157 -12.22 -21.78 18.32
CA GLN A 157 -12.22 -23.25 18.43
C GLN A 157 -13.64 -23.82 18.20
N GLU A 158 -14.64 -23.28 18.89
CA GLU A 158 -16.06 -23.67 18.80
C GLU A 158 -16.69 -23.26 17.45
N ALA A 159 -16.11 -22.30 16.72
CA ALA A 159 -16.57 -21.94 15.36
C ALA A 159 -15.91 -22.76 14.25
N LEU A 160 -14.77 -23.41 14.51
CA LEU A 160 -14.03 -24.21 13.53
C LEU A 160 -14.18 -25.73 13.74
N THR A 161 -14.42 -26.18 14.97
CA THR A 161 -14.49 -27.60 15.36
C THR A 161 -15.86 -27.98 15.92
N GLN A 162 -16.21 -29.27 15.82
CA GLN A 162 -17.43 -29.88 16.37
C GLN A 162 -17.06 -31.13 17.19
N PRO A 163 -17.94 -31.63 18.08
CA PRO A 163 -17.78 -32.96 18.67
C PRO A 163 -17.77 -34.04 17.59
N SER A 164 -16.82 -34.96 17.64
CA SER A 164 -16.68 -36.03 16.65
C SER A 164 -17.86 -37.02 16.74
N PRO A 165 -18.49 -37.43 15.62
CA PRO A 165 -19.60 -38.39 15.63
C PRO A 165 -19.31 -39.75 16.29
N GLY A 166 -18.03 -40.10 16.50
CA GLY A 166 -17.60 -41.32 17.20
C GLY A 166 -17.11 -41.14 18.64
N ASP A 167 -16.79 -39.91 19.07
CA ASP A 167 -16.33 -39.60 20.43
C ASP A 167 -16.68 -38.14 20.77
N ILE A 168 -17.61 -37.98 21.71
CA ILE A 168 -18.14 -36.69 22.18
C ILE A 168 -17.09 -35.84 22.90
N HIS A 169 -15.96 -36.43 23.32
CA HIS A 169 -14.84 -35.73 23.95
C HIS A 169 -13.73 -35.36 22.96
N ALA A 170 -13.76 -35.91 21.74
CA ALA A 170 -12.85 -35.53 20.67
C ALA A 170 -13.48 -34.45 19.79
N LEU A 171 -12.71 -33.42 19.44
CA LEU A 171 -13.11 -32.40 18.47
C LEU A 171 -12.66 -32.77 17.06
N THR A 172 -13.44 -32.39 16.05
CA THR A 172 -13.07 -32.54 14.64
C THR A 172 -11.94 -31.57 14.24
N ASP A 173 -11.20 -31.92 13.18
CA ASP A 173 -10.09 -31.09 12.71
C ASP A 173 -10.61 -29.73 12.17
N PRO A 174 -10.02 -28.59 12.61
CA PRO A 174 -10.45 -27.26 12.18
C PRO A 174 -10.05 -26.95 10.73
N VAL A 175 -9.15 -27.73 10.14
CA VAL A 175 -8.75 -27.66 8.74
C VAL A 175 -8.56 -29.09 8.20
N HIS A 176 -9.15 -29.41 7.05
CA HIS A 176 -9.12 -30.78 6.54
C HIS A 176 -7.73 -31.12 5.95
N GLY A 177 -6.98 -31.95 6.67
CA GLY A 177 -5.58 -32.31 6.37
C GLY A 177 -5.32 -32.97 5.01
N TYR A 178 -6.35 -33.54 4.38
CA TYR A 178 -6.29 -34.14 3.03
C TYR A 178 -6.76 -33.16 1.93
N LEU A 179 -7.75 -32.31 2.22
CA LEU A 179 -8.40 -31.45 1.22
C LEU A 179 -7.56 -30.20 0.89
N ALA A 180 -6.97 -29.55 1.91
CA ALA A 180 -6.14 -28.35 1.69
C ALA A 180 -4.93 -28.64 0.77
N PRO A 181 -4.20 -29.77 0.94
CA PRO A 181 -3.15 -30.21 0.00
C PRO A 181 -3.65 -30.46 -1.42
N VAL A 182 -4.82 -31.09 -1.59
CA VAL A 182 -5.42 -31.32 -2.92
C VAL A 182 -5.78 -30.00 -3.60
N ILE A 183 -6.41 -29.06 -2.87
CA ILE A 183 -6.72 -27.72 -3.39
C ILE A 183 -5.43 -26.97 -3.76
N ALA A 184 -4.39 -27.08 -2.93
CA ALA A 184 -3.10 -26.44 -3.18
C ALA A 184 -2.42 -27.00 -4.45
N TYR A 185 -2.37 -28.33 -4.56
CA TYR A 185 -1.89 -29.05 -5.75
C TYR A 185 -2.61 -28.57 -7.01
N MET A 186 -3.94 -28.67 -7.03
CA MET A 186 -4.76 -28.36 -8.22
C MET A 186 -4.64 -26.90 -8.66
N THR A 187 -4.50 -26.00 -7.68
CA THR A 187 -4.29 -24.58 -7.92
C THR A 187 -2.89 -24.32 -8.51
N ALA A 188 -1.84 -24.93 -7.95
CA ALA A 188 -0.45 -24.76 -8.39
C ALA A 188 -0.16 -25.38 -9.78
N VAL A 189 -0.66 -26.59 -10.07
CA VAL A 189 -0.54 -27.21 -11.42
C VAL A 189 -1.36 -26.41 -12.47
N GLY A 190 -2.20 -25.48 -12.02
CA GLY A 190 -2.95 -24.55 -12.87
C GLY A 190 -4.21 -25.16 -13.47
N MET A 191 -4.81 -26.17 -12.83
CA MET A 191 -6.05 -26.79 -13.28
C MET A 191 -7.17 -25.75 -13.48
N SER A 192 -7.27 -24.79 -12.56
CA SER A 192 -8.27 -23.69 -12.59
C SER A 192 -8.22 -22.80 -13.83
N ARG A 193 -7.19 -22.90 -14.70
CA ARG A 193 -7.16 -22.20 -16.01
C ARG A 193 -7.88 -22.98 -17.14
N ARG A 194 -8.22 -24.26 -16.95
CA ARG A 194 -8.92 -25.08 -17.95
C ARG A 194 -10.40 -25.21 -17.56
N PRO A 195 -11.37 -24.70 -18.36
CA PRO A 195 -12.76 -24.60 -17.92
C PRO A 195 -13.40 -25.95 -17.58
N ARG A 196 -13.14 -27.00 -18.37
CA ARG A 196 -13.68 -28.36 -18.12
C ARG A 196 -13.20 -28.92 -16.77
N TRP A 197 -11.89 -28.99 -16.55
CA TRP A 197 -11.31 -29.49 -15.30
C TRP A 197 -11.67 -28.62 -14.09
N ARG A 198 -11.75 -27.29 -14.26
CA ARG A 198 -12.23 -26.37 -13.22
C ARG A 198 -13.65 -26.73 -12.78
N SER A 199 -14.55 -27.03 -13.71
CA SER A 199 -15.92 -27.45 -13.36
C SER A 199 -15.93 -28.78 -12.62
N VAL A 200 -15.15 -29.77 -13.05
CA VAL A 200 -15.02 -31.06 -12.33
C VAL A 200 -14.51 -30.84 -10.90
N LEU A 201 -13.46 -30.04 -10.72
CA LEU A 201 -12.91 -29.71 -9.40
C LEU A 201 -13.97 -29.05 -8.49
N TRP A 202 -14.71 -28.05 -8.99
CA TRP A 202 -15.75 -27.41 -8.19
C TRP A 202 -16.93 -28.33 -7.85
N ILE A 203 -17.35 -29.19 -8.78
CA ILE A 203 -18.40 -30.19 -8.51
C ILE A 203 -17.95 -31.14 -7.40
N VAL A 204 -16.71 -31.64 -7.46
CA VAL A 204 -16.16 -32.55 -6.45
C VAL A 204 -16.01 -31.85 -5.09
N LEU A 205 -15.43 -30.65 -5.05
CA LEU A 205 -15.29 -29.89 -3.80
C LEU A 205 -16.63 -29.50 -3.16
N LEU A 206 -17.64 -29.17 -3.97
CA LEU A 206 -18.99 -28.87 -3.47
C LEU A 206 -19.70 -30.12 -2.97
N LEU A 207 -19.52 -31.27 -3.63
CA LEU A 207 -20.05 -32.55 -3.18
C LEU A 207 -19.41 -33.01 -1.86
N ASP A 208 -18.09 -32.80 -1.70
CA ASP A 208 -17.37 -33.11 -0.46
C ASP A 208 -17.82 -32.21 0.69
N ALA A 209 -17.79 -30.90 0.46
CA ALA A 209 -18.24 -29.89 1.42
C ALA A 209 -19.68 -30.19 1.87
N PHE A 210 -20.59 -30.48 0.93
CA PHE A 210 -21.95 -30.88 1.26
C PHE A 210 -21.98 -32.19 2.06
N SER A 211 -21.29 -33.24 1.62
CA SER A 211 -21.29 -34.54 2.32
C SER A 211 -20.77 -34.44 3.75
N MET A 212 -19.71 -33.67 4.01
CA MET A 212 -19.12 -33.53 5.34
C MET A 212 -19.96 -32.67 6.27
N LEU A 213 -20.56 -31.61 5.74
CA LEU A 213 -21.49 -30.73 6.44
C LEU A 213 -22.78 -31.49 6.83
N VAL A 214 -23.29 -32.33 5.92
CA VAL A 214 -24.48 -33.19 6.11
C VAL A 214 -24.25 -34.27 7.17
N THR A 215 -23.03 -34.78 7.27
CA THR A 215 -22.67 -35.89 8.18
C THR A 215 -22.12 -35.43 9.54
N GLY A 216 -22.03 -34.12 9.78
CA GLY A 216 -21.60 -33.57 11.08
C GLY A 216 -20.12 -33.77 11.41
N TYR A 217 -19.26 -33.93 10.39
CA TYR A 217 -17.80 -34.00 10.60
C TYR A 217 -17.12 -32.60 10.47
N THR A 218 -17.88 -31.57 10.12
CA THR A 218 -17.44 -30.18 9.89
C THR A 218 -18.68 -29.25 9.92
N THR A 219 -18.65 -27.94 10.22
CA THR A 219 -17.56 -26.97 10.04
C THR A 219 -17.72 -26.16 8.74
N PRO A 220 -18.84 -25.41 8.49
CA PRO A 220 -18.88 -24.53 7.32
C PRO A 220 -17.74 -23.49 7.31
N PHE A 221 -17.29 -23.02 8.47
CA PHE A 221 -16.10 -22.18 8.58
C PHE A 221 -14.80 -22.96 8.34
N SER A 222 -14.68 -24.19 8.84
CA SER A 222 -13.55 -25.11 8.53
C SER A 222 -13.42 -25.39 7.04
N ILE A 223 -14.51 -25.64 6.32
CA ILE A 223 -14.51 -25.81 4.85
C ILE A 223 -13.95 -24.55 4.17
N ILE A 224 -14.46 -23.36 4.51
CA ILE A 224 -13.98 -22.10 3.92
C ILE A 224 -12.51 -21.86 4.26
N LEU A 225 -12.11 -22.09 5.51
CA LEU A 225 -10.72 -21.96 5.99
C LEU A 225 -9.78 -22.92 5.23
N THR A 226 -10.21 -24.17 5.03
CA THR A 226 -9.49 -25.21 4.28
C THR A 226 -9.27 -24.79 2.83
N VAL A 227 -10.31 -24.30 2.15
CA VAL A 227 -10.21 -23.80 0.77
C VAL A 227 -9.27 -22.58 0.72
N LEU A 228 -9.39 -21.65 1.65
CA LEU A 228 -8.54 -20.46 1.71
C LEU A 228 -7.08 -20.81 2.00
N ILE A 229 -6.77 -21.75 2.90
CA ILE A 229 -5.40 -22.21 3.17
C ILE A 229 -4.80 -22.85 1.93
N GLY A 230 -5.49 -23.80 1.30
CA GLY A 230 -5.01 -24.46 0.08
C GLY A 230 -4.76 -23.46 -1.07
N TRP A 231 -5.66 -22.50 -1.25
CA TRP A 231 -5.53 -21.42 -2.24
C TRP A 231 -4.35 -20.49 -1.92
N THR A 232 -4.23 -20.05 -0.67
CA THR A 232 -3.20 -19.11 -0.20
C THR A 232 -1.81 -19.73 -0.33
N VAL A 233 -1.64 -20.97 0.11
CA VAL A 233 -0.36 -21.69 0.03
C VAL A 233 0.04 -21.94 -1.42
N ALA A 234 -0.89 -22.32 -2.31
CA ALA A 234 -0.57 -22.52 -3.72
C ALA A 234 0.01 -21.26 -4.38
N TYR A 235 -0.60 -20.10 -4.19
CA TYR A 235 -0.07 -18.85 -4.76
C TYR A 235 1.19 -18.37 -4.04
N GLY A 236 1.34 -18.67 -2.75
CA GLY A 236 2.60 -18.50 -2.02
C GLY A 236 3.74 -19.31 -2.62
N THR A 237 3.52 -20.60 -2.92
CA THR A 237 4.50 -21.48 -3.56
C THR A 237 4.81 -21.03 -4.99
N LEU A 238 3.79 -20.73 -5.81
CA LEU A 238 3.97 -20.24 -7.18
C LEU A 238 4.75 -18.92 -7.23
N TYR A 239 4.53 -18.02 -6.26
CA TYR A 239 5.28 -16.78 -6.16
C TYR A 239 6.70 -17.01 -5.65
N ALA A 240 6.91 -17.81 -4.59
CA ALA A 240 8.23 -18.03 -4.01
C ALA A 240 9.20 -18.76 -4.98
N VAL A 241 8.74 -19.86 -5.60
CA VAL A 241 9.52 -20.67 -6.54
C VAL A 241 9.64 -20.00 -7.91
N GLY A 242 8.66 -19.17 -8.27
CA GLY A 242 8.50 -18.62 -9.61
C GLY A 242 7.76 -19.60 -10.51
N SER A 243 6.67 -19.14 -11.12
CA SER A 243 5.83 -19.97 -11.98
C SER A 243 6.47 -20.22 -13.35
N PRO A 244 6.22 -21.37 -14.02
CA PRO A 244 6.75 -21.61 -15.35
C PRO A 244 6.36 -20.52 -16.35
N ASN A 245 7.34 -20.05 -17.11
CA ASN A 245 7.17 -19.02 -18.11
C ASN A 245 6.46 -19.61 -19.34
N VAL A 246 5.30 -19.07 -19.69
CA VAL A 246 4.44 -19.53 -20.80
C VAL A 246 4.23 -18.42 -21.83
N ARG A 247 5.10 -17.41 -21.84
CA ARG A 247 5.04 -16.33 -22.81
C ARG A 247 5.24 -16.91 -24.21
N PRO A 248 4.38 -16.56 -25.20
CA PRO A 248 4.62 -16.97 -26.57
C PRO A 248 5.96 -16.42 -27.06
N THR A 249 6.76 -17.28 -27.68
CA THR A 249 8.01 -16.97 -28.38
C THR A 249 7.74 -16.50 -29.81
N GLY A 250 8.73 -15.93 -30.48
CA GLY A 250 8.67 -15.57 -31.91
C GLY A 250 8.20 -16.75 -32.76
N ARG A 251 8.68 -17.97 -32.50
CA ARG A 251 8.25 -19.19 -33.21
C ARG A 251 6.74 -19.49 -33.04
N THR A 252 6.18 -19.27 -31.85
CA THR A 252 4.72 -19.42 -31.67
C THR A 252 3.95 -18.31 -32.39
N LEU A 253 4.47 -17.08 -32.42
CA LEU A 253 3.88 -15.98 -33.18
C LEU A 253 3.83 -16.31 -34.68
N MET A 254 4.93 -16.78 -35.27
CA MET A 254 4.99 -17.21 -36.68
C MET A 254 3.95 -18.30 -37.00
N ALA A 255 3.84 -19.32 -36.14
CA ALA A 255 2.82 -20.37 -36.28
C ALA A 255 1.39 -19.83 -36.14
N GLY A 256 1.15 -18.87 -35.24
CA GLY A 256 -0.13 -18.19 -35.07
C GLY A 256 -0.54 -17.39 -36.30
N LEU A 257 0.40 -16.66 -36.91
CA LEU A 257 0.19 -15.92 -38.16
C LEU A 257 -0.10 -16.85 -39.34
N ARG A 258 0.62 -17.99 -39.43
CA ARG A 258 0.32 -19.06 -40.40
C ARG A 258 -1.10 -19.62 -40.25
N HIS A 259 -1.57 -19.81 -39.01
CA HIS A 259 -2.94 -20.26 -38.76
C HIS A 259 -4.02 -19.24 -39.15
N VAL A 260 -3.68 -17.94 -39.18
CA VAL A 260 -4.58 -16.85 -39.60
C VAL A 260 -4.57 -16.65 -41.14
N GLY A 261 -3.63 -17.29 -41.85
CA GLY A 261 -3.52 -17.25 -43.32
C GLY A 261 -2.36 -16.42 -43.87
N PHE A 262 -1.49 -15.87 -43.01
CA PHE A 262 -0.29 -15.17 -43.45
C PHE A 262 0.89 -16.13 -43.66
N ARG A 263 1.84 -15.75 -44.51
CA ARG A 263 3.11 -16.48 -44.68
C ARG A 263 4.28 -15.60 -44.24
N PRO A 264 4.60 -15.55 -42.94
CA PRO A 264 5.69 -14.73 -42.44
C PRO A 264 7.05 -15.41 -42.69
N VAL A 265 8.07 -14.58 -42.98
CA VAL A 265 9.46 -14.99 -43.23
C VAL A 265 10.33 -14.66 -42.02
N SER A 266 10.45 -13.38 -41.65
CA SER A 266 11.12 -12.93 -40.43
C SER A 266 10.19 -12.14 -39.50
N ALA A 267 10.52 -12.12 -38.21
CA ALA A 267 9.80 -11.36 -37.19
C ALA A 267 10.79 -10.69 -36.23
N ALA A 268 11.12 -9.43 -36.51
CA ALA A 268 12.00 -8.62 -35.67
C ALA A 268 11.21 -7.98 -34.52
N ARG A 269 11.77 -7.97 -33.31
CA ARG A 269 11.14 -7.32 -32.15
C ARG A 269 11.46 -5.83 -32.14
N GLU A 270 10.44 -4.99 -31.98
CA GLU A 270 10.63 -3.54 -31.84
C GLU A 270 11.12 -3.20 -30.41
N GLU A 271 12.44 -3.07 -30.24
CA GLU A 271 13.05 -2.68 -28.96
C GLU A 271 13.06 -1.15 -28.79
N THR A 272 12.01 -0.61 -28.16
CA THR A 272 12.07 0.74 -27.59
C THR A 272 12.63 0.69 -26.16
N PRO A 273 13.51 1.63 -25.74
CA PRO A 273 14.14 1.59 -24.42
C PRO A 273 13.14 1.69 -23.24
N ASP A 274 11.96 2.26 -23.46
CA ASP A 274 10.84 2.29 -22.49
C ASP A 274 9.90 1.06 -22.57
N ALA A 275 10.11 0.13 -23.51
CA ALA A 275 9.23 -1.03 -23.71
C ALA A 275 9.09 -1.90 -22.45
N ALA A 276 10.17 -2.01 -21.66
CA ALA A 276 10.24 -2.84 -20.46
C ALA A 276 9.25 -2.41 -19.35
N GLU A 277 8.77 -1.16 -19.35
CA GLU A 277 7.80 -0.63 -18.38
C GLU A 277 6.40 -0.34 -18.99
N SER A 278 6.19 -0.63 -20.28
CA SER A 278 4.98 -0.21 -20.99
C SER A 278 3.85 -1.25 -20.96
N ASP A 279 2.60 -0.80 -20.74
CA ASP A 279 1.36 -1.59 -20.72
C ASP A 279 0.92 -2.04 -22.14
N ARG A 280 1.87 -2.11 -23.09
CA ARG A 280 1.64 -2.09 -24.55
C ARG A 280 1.61 -3.45 -25.22
N GLY A 281 1.95 -4.53 -24.54
CA GLY A 281 2.25 -5.80 -25.23
C GLY A 281 3.63 -5.74 -25.89
N ARG A 282 4.04 -6.84 -26.52
CA ARG A 282 5.27 -6.90 -27.32
C ARG A 282 4.92 -6.63 -28.78
N ARG A 283 5.57 -5.63 -29.39
CA ARG A 283 5.47 -5.35 -30.82
C ARG A 283 6.54 -6.11 -31.59
N TYR A 284 6.13 -6.65 -32.73
CA TYR A 284 6.97 -7.35 -33.69
C TYR A 284 6.69 -6.78 -35.08
N PHE A 285 7.75 -6.36 -35.77
CA PHE A 285 7.73 -6.07 -37.19
C PHE A 285 7.88 -7.40 -37.93
N VAL A 286 6.93 -7.76 -38.78
CA VAL A 286 6.89 -9.06 -39.46
C VAL A 286 6.95 -8.87 -40.97
N THR A 287 7.93 -9.52 -41.60
CA THR A 287 8.04 -9.60 -43.06
C THR A 287 7.22 -10.78 -43.58
N LEU A 288 6.58 -10.60 -44.74
CA LEU A 288 5.82 -11.66 -45.41
C LEU A 288 6.57 -12.15 -46.65
N GLU A 289 6.37 -13.42 -47.01
CA GLU A 289 6.83 -14.03 -48.27
C GLU A 289 6.23 -13.28 -49.47
N ASN A 290 4.95 -12.91 -49.35
CA ASN A 290 4.20 -12.17 -50.36
C ASN A 290 3.29 -11.14 -49.67
N GLY A 291 3.51 -9.84 -49.96
CA GLY A 291 2.70 -8.74 -49.45
C GLY A 291 3.51 -7.68 -48.66
N PRO A 292 2.86 -6.59 -48.22
CA PRO A 292 3.50 -5.58 -47.38
C PRO A 292 3.82 -6.14 -45.98
N PRO A 293 4.80 -5.57 -45.26
CA PRO A 293 5.10 -5.95 -43.88
C PRO A 293 3.95 -5.61 -42.92
N LEU A 294 3.97 -6.24 -41.75
CA LEU A 294 2.92 -6.18 -40.73
C LEU A 294 3.48 -5.72 -39.38
N ASP A 295 2.73 -4.88 -38.68
CA ASP A 295 2.98 -4.52 -37.28
C ASP A 295 2.12 -5.40 -36.37
N VAL A 296 2.73 -6.39 -35.72
CA VAL A 296 2.01 -7.37 -34.89
C VAL A 296 2.21 -7.08 -33.41
N THR A 297 1.11 -6.80 -32.71
CA THR A 297 1.11 -6.58 -31.25
C THR A 297 0.64 -7.83 -30.52
N VAL A 298 1.53 -8.42 -29.72
CA VAL A 298 1.25 -9.59 -28.86
C VAL A 298 0.90 -9.11 -27.46
N VAL A 299 -0.33 -9.37 -27.03
CA VAL A 299 -0.81 -9.04 -25.68
C VAL A 299 -0.89 -10.31 -24.84
N ASP A 300 -0.14 -10.37 -23.74
CA ASP A 300 -0.17 -11.48 -22.80
C ASP A 300 -0.92 -11.15 -21.50
N ARG A 301 -1.44 -12.19 -20.84
CA ARG A 301 -2.21 -12.08 -19.58
C ARG A 301 -1.37 -11.57 -18.41
N GLU A 302 -0.04 -11.69 -18.48
CA GLU A 302 0.85 -11.26 -17.40
C GLU A 302 1.00 -9.74 -17.38
N GLN A 303 1.25 -9.13 -18.53
CA GLN A 303 1.29 -7.67 -18.70
C GLN A 303 -0.06 -7.05 -18.33
N GLN A 304 -1.18 -7.64 -18.77
CA GLN A 304 -2.52 -7.16 -18.39
C GLN A 304 -2.79 -7.21 -16.87
N ALA A 305 -2.05 -8.02 -16.10
CA ALA A 305 -2.11 -8.04 -14.63
C ALA A 305 -1.14 -7.05 -13.97
N GLN A 306 -0.09 -6.60 -14.66
CA GLN A 306 0.78 -5.53 -14.19
C GLN A 306 -0.02 -4.23 -14.01
N GLY A 307 0.33 -3.45 -13.00
CA GLY A 307 -0.40 -2.23 -12.66
C GLY A 307 -1.87 -2.42 -12.23
N PHE A 308 -2.38 -3.63 -11.99
CA PHE A 308 -3.76 -3.84 -11.49
C PHE A 308 -4.02 -3.04 -10.21
N PHE A 309 -3.15 -3.14 -9.19
CA PHE A 309 -3.28 -2.37 -7.96
C PHE A 309 -3.24 -0.86 -8.19
N TYR A 310 -2.37 -0.39 -9.08
CA TYR A 310 -2.29 1.03 -9.43
C TYR A 310 -3.60 1.51 -10.08
N ARG A 311 -4.19 0.71 -10.96
CA ARG A 311 -5.51 0.96 -11.57
C ARG A 311 -6.62 0.91 -10.51
N ALA A 312 -6.76 -0.17 -9.74
CA ALA A 312 -7.78 -0.32 -8.70
C ALA A 312 -7.72 0.80 -7.64
N TRP A 313 -6.53 1.15 -7.16
CA TRP A 313 -6.33 2.27 -6.23
C TRP A 313 -6.73 3.62 -6.86
N ARG A 314 -6.36 3.84 -8.13
CA ARG A 314 -6.73 5.05 -8.87
C ARG A 314 -8.25 5.12 -9.13
N ASN A 315 -8.91 3.98 -9.36
CA ASN A 315 -10.37 3.87 -9.48
C ASN A 315 -11.09 4.14 -8.14
N LEU A 316 -10.47 3.77 -7.01
CA LEU A 316 -11.01 4.09 -5.69
C LEU A 316 -10.86 5.58 -5.34
N THR A 317 -9.73 6.18 -5.75
CA THR A 317 -9.33 7.54 -5.32
C THR A 317 -9.76 8.66 -6.28
N LEU A 318 -9.98 8.39 -7.57
CA LEU A 318 -10.37 9.40 -8.57
C LEU A 318 -11.84 9.27 -9.03
N ARG A 319 -12.46 10.39 -9.41
CA ARG A 319 -13.84 10.46 -9.94
C ARG A 319 -13.86 10.18 -11.45
N GLY A 320 -14.23 8.99 -11.89
CA GLY A 320 -14.53 8.71 -13.32
C GLY A 320 -13.35 8.69 -14.31
N PHE A 321 -12.17 9.19 -13.95
CA PHE A 321 -10.99 9.23 -14.85
C PHE A 321 -10.25 7.90 -15.00
N ALA A 322 -10.27 7.10 -13.94
CA ALA A 322 -9.38 5.97 -13.81
C ALA A 322 -9.96 4.76 -14.55
N THR A 323 -9.28 4.38 -15.64
CA THR A 323 -9.24 3.03 -16.25
C THR A 323 -10.50 2.17 -16.10
N ARG A 324 -11.22 1.98 -17.21
CA ARG A 324 -12.45 1.18 -17.34
C ARG A 324 -12.49 -0.02 -16.39
N SER A 325 -13.59 -0.13 -15.65
CA SER A 325 -13.74 -0.99 -14.49
C SER A 325 -14.03 -2.46 -14.84
N SER A 326 -13.05 -3.19 -15.36
CA SER A 326 -13.04 -4.65 -15.29
C SER A 326 -11.65 -5.26 -15.48
N LEU A 327 -11.46 -6.43 -14.86
CA LEU A 327 -10.49 -7.42 -15.32
C LEU A 327 -11.03 -8.01 -16.62
N GLN A 328 -10.85 -7.29 -17.74
CA GLN A 328 -11.27 -7.76 -19.05
C GLN A 328 -10.60 -9.09 -19.37
N SER A 329 -11.34 -10.05 -19.93
CA SER A 329 -10.71 -11.23 -20.51
C SER A 329 -9.80 -10.79 -21.68
N LEU A 330 -8.77 -11.57 -22.00
CA LEU A 330 -7.91 -11.28 -23.17
C LEU A 330 -8.74 -11.10 -24.45
N ARG A 331 -9.78 -11.93 -24.61
CA ARG A 331 -10.73 -11.85 -25.70
C ARG A 331 -11.54 -10.53 -25.68
N GLN A 332 -12.01 -10.08 -24.52
CA GLN A 332 -12.71 -8.79 -24.42
C GLN A 332 -11.78 -7.60 -24.69
N ALA A 333 -10.51 -7.69 -24.30
CA ALA A 333 -9.50 -6.67 -24.65
C ALA A 333 -9.24 -6.65 -26.17
N LEU A 334 -9.13 -7.83 -26.79
CA LEU A 334 -8.99 -8.02 -28.24
C LEU A 334 -10.19 -7.44 -29.01
N GLU A 335 -11.41 -7.82 -28.62
CA GLU A 335 -12.67 -7.34 -29.21
C GLU A 335 -12.81 -5.81 -29.07
N GLN A 336 -12.42 -5.23 -27.92
CA GLN A 336 -12.45 -3.78 -27.72
C GLN A 336 -11.41 -3.05 -28.58
N GLU A 337 -10.16 -3.52 -28.62
CA GLU A 337 -9.11 -2.87 -29.41
C GLU A 337 -9.44 -2.92 -30.91
N ALA A 338 -9.97 -4.06 -31.38
CA ALA A 338 -10.47 -4.20 -32.75
C ALA A 338 -11.62 -3.23 -33.05
N LEU A 339 -12.62 -3.16 -32.17
CA LEU A 339 -13.72 -2.21 -32.32
C LEU A 339 -13.24 -0.76 -32.37
N LEU A 340 -12.21 -0.40 -31.58
CA LEU A 340 -11.69 0.98 -31.59
C LEU A 340 -10.86 1.30 -32.84
N ALA A 341 -10.08 0.35 -33.34
CA ALA A 341 -9.34 0.50 -34.59
C ALA A 341 -10.29 0.73 -35.78
N TYR A 342 -11.34 -0.09 -35.91
CA TYR A 342 -12.36 0.10 -36.95
C TYR A 342 -13.16 1.40 -36.75
N ALA A 343 -13.51 1.76 -35.51
CA ALA A 343 -14.24 2.99 -35.23
C ALA A 343 -13.42 4.27 -35.53
N ALA A 344 -12.10 4.25 -35.29
CA ALA A 344 -11.22 5.38 -35.61
C ALA A 344 -11.15 5.63 -37.12
N ILE A 345 -10.95 4.57 -37.92
CA ILE A 345 -10.94 4.66 -39.39
C ILE A 345 -12.32 5.07 -39.92
N ALA A 346 -13.41 4.52 -39.37
CA ALA A 346 -14.77 4.91 -39.74
C ALA A 346 -15.16 6.34 -39.32
N ALA A 347 -14.40 6.95 -38.39
CA ALA A 347 -14.52 8.37 -38.05
C ALA A 347 -13.77 9.29 -39.01
N GLY A 348 -13.00 8.75 -39.97
CA GLY A 348 -12.16 9.51 -40.90
C GLY A 348 -10.82 9.93 -40.31
N ALA A 349 -10.40 9.36 -39.18
CA ALA A 349 -9.06 9.56 -38.64
C ALA A 349 -8.08 8.54 -39.26
N ASN A 350 -6.90 9.02 -39.64
CA ASN A 350 -5.79 8.18 -40.06
C ASN A 350 -5.32 7.32 -38.88
N ALA A 351 -5.51 6.01 -38.98
CA ALA A 351 -5.05 5.03 -38.00
C ALA A 351 -4.60 3.74 -38.71
N PRO A 352 -3.65 2.96 -38.15
CA PRO A 352 -3.20 1.71 -38.76
C PRO A 352 -4.37 0.74 -38.95
N LYS A 353 -4.49 0.19 -40.16
CA LYS A 353 -5.56 -0.73 -40.50
C LYS A 353 -5.36 -2.05 -39.77
N LEU A 354 -6.33 -2.45 -38.94
CA LEU A 354 -6.33 -3.78 -38.33
C LEU A 354 -6.77 -4.82 -39.36
N ILE A 355 -5.84 -5.69 -39.75
CA ILE A 355 -6.05 -6.71 -40.77
C ILE A 355 -6.62 -7.98 -40.15
N ALA A 356 -6.09 -8.41 -38.99
CA ALA A 356 -6.54 -9.63 -38.32
C ALA A 356 -6.32 -9.64 -36.80
N THR A 357 -7.03 -10.54 -36.12
CA THR A 357 -6.93 -10.80 -34.68
C THR A 357 -7.01 -12.29 -34.41
N SER A 358 -6.21 -12.82 -33.48
CA SER A 358 -6.24 -14.25 -33.14
C SER A 358 -5.83 -14.54 -31.69
N GLU A 359 -6.29 -15.68 -31.14
CA GLU A 359 -5.85 -16.17 -29.84
C GLU A 359 -4.52 -16.95 -29.99
N LEU A 360 -3.48 -16.54 -29.25
CA LEU A 360 -2.17 -17.16 -29.28
C LEU A 360 -1.99 -18.08 -28.06
N GLY A 361 -2.78 -19.16 -28.05
CA GLY A 361 -2.87 -20.07 -26.92
C GLY A 361 -3.71 -19.51 -25.76
N PRO A 362 -3.65 -20.12 -24.56
CA PRO A 362 -4.60 -19.84 -23.48
C PRO A 362 -4.34 -18.54 -22.70
N ASP A 363 -3.17 -17.92 -22.87
CA ASP A 363 -2.64 -16.84 -22.04
C ASP A 363 -2.12 -15.63 -22.87
N ALA A 364 -2.34 -15.60 -24.20
CA ALA A 364 -2.00 -14.45 -25.07
C ALA A 364 -2.94 -14.31 -26.29
N VAL A 365 -2.95 -13.12 -26.90
CA VAL A 365 -3.67 -12.79 -28.16
C VAL A 365 -2.77 -11.94 -29.06
N ILE A 366 -3.04 -11.93 -30.37
CA ILE A 366 -2.35 -11.11 -31.36
C ILE A 366 -3.31 -10.19 -32.10
N LEU A 367 -2.85 -8.95 -32.33
CA LEU A 367 -3.45 -7.97 -33.24
C LEU A 367 -2.46 -7.69 -34.37
N VAL A 368 -2.93 -7.82 -35.60
CA VAL A 368 -2.13 -7.69 -36.82
C VAL A 368 -2.55 -6.43 -37.55
N TYR A 369 -1.70 -5.41 -37.52
CA TYR A 369 -1.90 -4.15 -38.20
C TYR A 369 -1.07 -4.07 -39.49
N GLU A 370 -1.53 -3.27 -40.44
CA GLU A 370 -0.74 -2.82 -41.59
C GLU A 370 0.44 -1.97 -41.13
N HIS A 371 1.65 -2.25 -41.61
CA HIS A 371 2.83 -1.46 -41.28
C HIS A 371 2.79 -0.09 -42.00
N THR A 372 2.97 0.99 -41.25
CA THR A 372 2.78 2.36 -41.76
C THR A 372 4.08 3.14 -42.00
N GLY A 373 5.25 2.61 -41.62
CA GLY A 373 6.57 3.14 -42.00
C GLY A 373 6.92 4.56 -41.53
N GLY A 374 6.16 5.14 -40.60
CA GLY A 374 6.35 6.51 -40.10
C GLY A 374 7.28 6.64 -38.90
N ARG A 375 7.77 7.86 -38.66
CA ARG A 375 8.52 8.24 -37.44
C ARG A 375 7.55 8.73 -36.36
N THR A 376 7.81 8.43 -35.09
CA THR A 376 7.07 9.03 -33.97
C THR A 376 7.35 10.52 -33.87
N LEU A 377 6.37 11.32 -33.45
CA LEU A 377 6.55 12.74 -33.14
C LEU A 377 7.69 12.96 -32.13
N ASP A 378 7.89 12.02 -31.20
CA ASP A 378 9.00 12.08 -30.23
C ASP A 378 10.39 11.93 -30.91
N SER A 379 10.50 11.32 -32.08
CA SER A 379 11.76 11.14 -32.84
C SER A 379 11.91 12.03 -34.08
N LEU A 380 10.96 12.93 -34.34
CA LEU A 380 11.15 14.06 -35.25
C LEU A 380 12.09 15.11 -34.63
N ALA A 381 12.81 15.86 -35.46
CA ALA A 381 13.52 17.05 -35.03
C ALA A 381 12.54 18.24 -34.91
N ASP A 382 12.81 19.22 -34.04
CA ASP A 382 11.83 20.29 -33.74
C ASP A 382 11.59 21.25 -34.92
N ASP A 383 12.54 21.34 -35.85
CA ASP A 383 12.45 22.05 -37.13
C ASP A 383 11.60 21.32 -38.18
N GLU A 384 11.49 19.99 -38.10
CA GLU A 384 10.57 19.20 -38.93
C GLU A 384 9.08 19.41 -38.52
N ILE A 385 8.81 20.02 -37.36
CA ILE A 385 7.45 20.23 -36.82
C ILE A 385 6.87 21.56 -37.35
N THR A 386 6.39 21.49 -38.59
CA THR A 386 5.74 22.61 -39.30
C THR A 386 4.31 22.89 -38.79
N ASP A 387 3.80 24.10 -39.03
CA ASP A 387 2.44 24.45 -38.64
C ASP A 387 1.36 23.64 -39.38
N ASP A 388 1.65 23.16 -40.59
CA ASP A 388 0.79 22.21 -41.31
C ASP A 388 0.75 20.85 -40.63
N LEU A 389 1.88 20.36 -40.11
CA LEU A 389 1.91 19.12 -39.32
C LEU A 389 1.09 19.25 -38.03
N LEU A 390 1.18 20.41 -37.36
CA LEU A 390 0.36 20.73 -36.18
C LEU A 390 -1.14 20.73 -36.54
N ARG A 391 -1.55 21.43 -37.61
CA ARG A 391 -2.93 21.46 -38.11
C ARG A 391 -3.44 20.07 -38.48
N ASN A 392 -2.66 19.29 -39.23
CA ASN A 392 -3.00 17.93 -39.63
C ASN A 392 -3.21 17.02 -38.42
N THR A 393 -2.38 17.16 -37.37
CA THR A 393 -2.54 16.42 -36.10
C THR A 393 -3.86 16.77 -35.42
N TRP A 394 -4.22 18.05 -35.37
CA TRP A 394 -5.51 18.49 -34.83
C TRP A 394 -6.71 18.00 -35.65
N HIS A 395 -6.61 17.93 -36.98
CA HIS A 395 -7.66 17.35 -37.83
C HIS A 395 -7.88 15.86 -37.54
N GLN A 396 -6.83 15.07 -37.25
CA GLN A 396 -7.01 13.66 -36.86
C GLN A 396 -7.77 13.52 -35.53
N VAL A 397 -7.48 14.38 -34.55
CA VAL A 397 -8.23 14.41 -33.28
C VAL A 397 -9.67 14.89 -33.50
N GLN A 398 -9.88 15.93 -34.31
CA GLN A 398 -11.21 16.43 -34.67
C GLN A 398 -12.08 15.35 -35.33
N ALA A 399 -11.50 14.53 -36.22
CA ALA A 399 -12.17 13.38 -36.83
C ALA A 399 -12.67 12.38 -35.77
N LEU A 400 -11.80 11.96 -34.83
CA LEU A 400 -12.20 11.10 -33.70
C LEU A 400 -13.31 11.73 -32.84
N GLN A 401 -13.16 13.02 -32.47
CA GLN A 401 -14.11 13.71 -31.60
C GLN A 401 -15.47 13.91 -32.26
N SER A 402 -15.54 14.06 -33.59
CA SER A 402 -16.80 14.15 -34.36
C SER A 402 -17.70 12.93 -34.18
N ARG A 403 -17.11 11.75 -33.92
CA ARG A 403 -17.81 10.49 -33.62
C ARG A 403 -17.83 10.14 -32.13
N ARG A 404 -17.51 11.09 -31.24
CA ARG A 404 -17.43 10.89 -29.78
C ARG A 404 -16.43 9.80 -29.38
N ILE A 405 -15.29 9.72 -30.08
CA ILE A 405 -14.19 8.81 -29.74
C ILE A 405 -13.11 9.61 -29.02
N ALA A 406 -12.73 9.15 -27.82
CA ALA A 406 -11.55 9.64 -27.11
C ALA A 406 -10.37 8.68 -27.31
N HIS A 407 -9.19 9.22 -27.58
CA HIS A 407 -7.93 8.49 -27.72
C HIS A 407 -7.26 8.23 -26.37
N ARG A 408 -7.40 9.15 -25.41
CA ARG A 408 -6.92 9.08 -24.01
C ARG A 408 -5.39 8.98 -23.82
N ARG A 409 -4.61 8.99 -24.90
CA ARG A 409 -3.14 8.84 -24.88
C ARG A 409 -2.44 9.56 -26.04
N LEU A 410 -2.80 10.81 -26.30
CA LEU A 410 -2.15 11.68 -27.31
C LEU A 410 -0.77 12.17 -26.83
N ALA A 411 0.16 11.26 -26.60
CA ALA A 411 1.59 11.52 -26.39
C ALA A 411 2.35 11.40 -27.73
N GLY A 412 3.60 11.89 -27.80
CA GLY A 412 4.37 11.87 -29.05
C GLY A 412 4.61 10.46 -29.59
N ASP A 413 4.80 9.49 -28.69
CA ASP A 413 4.88 8.05 -28.98
C ASP A 413 3.61 7.41 -29.57
N ALA A 414 2.47 8.10 -29.58
CA ALA A 414 1.22 7.65 -30.21
C ALA A 414 0.96 8.29 -31.58
N ILE A 415 1.72 9.34 -31.93
CA ILE A 415 1.55 10.11 -33.16
C ILE A 415 2.68 9.72 -34.12
N LEU A 416 2.35 9.02 -35.20
CA LEU A 416 3.28 8.74 -36.29
C LEU A 416 3.12 9.80 -37.39
N VAL A 417 4.22 10.09 -38.08
CA VAL A 417 4.29 10.93 -39.26
C VAL A 417 5.03 10.16 -40.34
N ASP A 418 4.37 9.93 -41.46
CA ASP A 418 4.98 9.22 -42.59
C ASP A 418 5.92 10.14 -43.41
N ARG A 419 6.55 9.59 -44.46
CA ARG A 419 7.46 10.35 -45.33
C ARG A 419 6.76 11.43 -46.18
N SER A 420 5.42 11.42 -46.25
CA SER A 420 4.63 12.45 -46.95
C SER A 420 4.16 13.59 -46.04
N GLY A 421 4.44 13.50 -44.72
CA GLY A 421 3.90 14.43 -43.72
C GLY A 421 2.48 14.09 -43.26
N THR A 422 1.96 12.92 -43.63
CA THR A 422 0.65 12.43 -43.19
C THR A 422 0.74 11.97 -41.74
N VAL A 423 -0.11 12.54 -40.88
CA VAL A 423 -0.21 12.19 -39.47
C VAL A 423 -1.11 10.96 -39.31
N ILE A 424 -0.65 9.97 -38.53
CA ILE A 424 -1.33 8.71 -38.24
C ILE A 424 -1.39 8.52 -36.71
N LEU A 425 -2.59 8.29 -36.17
CA LEU A 425 -2.82 8.05 -34.74
C LEU A 425 -2.74 6.54 -34.42
N THR A 426 -1.90 6.20 -33.45
CA THR A 426 -1.61 4.81 -33.04
C THR A 426 -1.88 4.60 -31.54
N ASP A 427 -1.67 3.38 -31.02
CA ASP A 427 -1.91 3.05 -29.60
C ASP A 427 -3.37 3.30 -29.15
N LEU A 428 -4.32 2.99 -30.04
CA LEU A 428 -5.76 3.12 -29.82
C LEU A 428 -6.30 2.25 -28.68
N ARG A 429 -5.55 1.26 -28.16
CA ARG A 429 -5.96 0.38 -27.04
C ARG A 429 -6.53 1.14 -25.84
N GLY A 430 -5.97 2.32 -25.54
CA GLY A 430 -6.37 3.13 -24.39
C GLY A 430 -7.72 3.86 -24.55
N GLY A 431 -8.25 3.95 -25.78
CA GLY A 431 -9.36 4.82 -26.14
C GLY A 431 -10.76 4.34 -25.75
N GLU A 432 -11.75 5.15 -26.08
CA GLU A 432 -13.13 5.07 -25.58
C GLU A 432 -14.12 5.60 -26.62
N ILE A 433 -14.97 4.72 -27.18
CA ILE A 433 -16.13 5.08 -28.01
C ILE A 433 -17.27 5.54 -27.11
N ALA A 434 -18.10 6.49 -27.60
CA ALA A 434 -19.16 7.16 -26.83
C ALA A 434 -18.61 7.90 -25.60
N ALA A 435 -17.44 8.51 -25.75
CA ALA A 435 -16.79 9.29 -24.72
C ALA A 435 -17.64 10.51 -24.29
N GLY A 436 -17.64 10.78 -22.99
CA GLY A 436 -18.18 12.02 -22.41
C GLY A 436 -17.27 13.22 -22.67
N ASP A 437 -17.82 14.44 -22.61
CA ASP A 437 -17.12 15.69 -22.97
C ASP A 437 -15.80 15.86 -22.21
N LEU A 438 -15.78 15.40 -20.97
CA LEU A 438 -14.63 15.39 -20.08
C LEU A 438 -13.42 14.64 -20.66
N LEU A 439 -13.64 13.50 -21.33
CA LEU A 439 -12.55 12.74 -21.97
C LEU A 439 -12.05 13.44 -23.25
N LEU A 440 -12.96 14.05 -24.02
CA LEU A 440 -12.59 14.82 -25.21
C LEU A 440 -11.75 16.07 -24.83
N ARG A 441 -12.15 16.78 -23.77
CA ARG A 441 -11.39 17.89 -23.18
C ARG A 441 -10.02 17.46 -22.66
N MET A 442 -9.91 16.26 -22.08
CA MET A 442 -8.61 15.71 -21.67
C MET A 442 -7.69 15.42 -22.86
N ASP A 443 -8.24 14.93 -23.97
CA ASP A 443 -7.45 14.70 -25.19
C ASP A 443 -6.91 16.01 -25.77
N VAL A 444 -7.72 17.08 -25.79
CA VAL A 444 -7.24 18.43 -26.16
C VAL A 444 -6.13 18.90 -25.20
N ALA A 445 -6.37 18.86 -23.88
CA ALA A 445 -5.37 19.28 -22.90
C ALA A 445 -4.06 18.47 -22.98
N GLN A 446 -4.16 17.16 -23.23
CA GLN A 446 -3.03 16.27 -23.43
C GLN A 446 -2.27 16.61 -24.71
N LEU A 447 -2.95 16.81 -25.85
CA LEU A 447 -2.28 17.11 -27.11
C LEU A 447 -1.67 18.53 -27.13
N VAL A 448 -2.36 19.57 -26.63
CA VAL A 448 -1.76 20.92 -26.47
C VAL A 448 -0.50 20.84 -25.61
N THR A 449 -0.50 20.02 -24.54
CA THR A 449 0.70 19.84 -23.71
C THR A 449 1.81 19.06 -24.44
N THR A 450 1.47 18.00 -25.19
CA THR A 450 2.43 17.22 -25.99
C THR A 450 3.10 18.09 -27.05
N LEU A 451 2.33 18.88 -27.79
CA LEU A 451 2.85 19.81 -28.79
C LEU A 451 3.62 20.96 -28.14
N GLY A 452 3.12 21.52 -27.04
CA GLY A 452 3.78 22.61 -26.30
C GLY A 452 5.15 22.21 -25.72
N LEU A 453 5.37 20.92 -25.43
CA LEU A 453 6.68 20.37 -25.04
C LEU A 453 7.71 20.34 -26.19
N ARG A 454 7.28 20.51 -27.45
CA ARG A 454 8.13 20.49 -28.66
C ARG A 454 8.23 21.86 -29.33
N VAL A 455 7.11 22.55 -29.53
CA VAL A 455 7.04 23.83 -30.27
C VAL A 455 6.76 25.07 -29.41
N GLY A 456 6.65 24.92 -28.09
CA GLY A 456 6.29 26.00 -27.16
C GLY A 456 4.78 26.27 -27.05
N ALA A 457 4.39 27.01 -26.01
CA ALA A 457 2.99 27.23 -25.66
C ALA A 457 2.19 27.97 -26.74
N GLU A 458 2.71 29.08 -27.26
CA GLU A 458 2.06 29.95 -28.24
C GLU A 458 1.69 29.19 -29.53
N ARG A 459 2.66 28.58 -30.21
CA ARG A 459 2.43 27.78 -31.43
C ARG A 459 1.49 26.58 -31.19
N ALA A 460 1.61 25.92 -30.03
CA ALA A 460 0.74 24.80 -29.67
C ALA A 460 -0.73 25.23 -29.46
N VAL A 461 -0.96 26.38 -28.81
CA VAL A 461 -2.31 26.93 -28.59
C VAL A 461 -2.89 27.51 -29.89
N ALA A 462 -2.09 28.26 -30.66
CA ALA A 462 -2.52 28.83 -31.94
C ALA A 462 -2.95 27.74 -32.94
N SER A 463 -2.19 26.65 -33.07
CA SER A 463 -2.56 25.53 -33.94
C SER A 463 -3.84 24.82 -33.47
N ALA A 464 -4.06 24.68 -32.16
CA ALA A 464 -5.29 24.08 -31.60
C ALA A 464 -6.52 24.95 -31.87
N VAL A 465 -6.41 26.26 -31.62
CA VAL A 465 -7.49 27.23 -31.83
C VAL A 465 -7.84 27.36 -33.32
N GLY A 466 -6.84 27.28 -34.20
CA GLY A 466 -7.05 27.32 -35.67
C GLY A 466 -7.88 26.16 -36.24
N VAL A 467 -7.96 25.01 -35.54
CA VAL A 467 -8.69 23.82 -36.02
C VAL A 467 -9.94 23.50 -35.18
N LEU A 468 -9.83 23.57 -33.84
CA LEU A 468 -10.94 23.24 -32.93
C LEU A 468 -11.79 24.46 -32.52
N GLY A 469 -11.29 25.68 -32.78
CA GLY A 469 -11.91 26.92 -32.34
C GLY A 469 -11.59 27.28 -30.88
N PRO A 470 -11.74 28.57 -30.50
CA PRO A 470 -11.32 29.07 -29.19
C PRO A 470 -12.13 28.49 -28.01
N ASP A 471 -13.43 28.22 -28.20
CA ASP A 471 -14.28 27.63 -27.16
C ASP A 471 -13.83 26.23 -26.74
N ALA A 472 -13.55 25.34 -27.70
CA ALA A 472 -13.14 23.97 -27.43
C ALA A 472 -11.78 23.88 -26.73
N VAL A 473 -10.87 24.80 -27.05
CA VAL A 473 -9.56 24.91 -26.37
C VAL A 473 -9.72 25.51 -24.97
N ALA A 474 -10.53 26.57 -24.81
CA ALA A 474 -10.85 27.15 -23.50
C ALA A 474 -11.50 26.13 -22.54
N ASP A 475 -12.36 25.26 -23.06
CA ASP A 475 -13.03 24.19 -22.32
C ASP A 475 -12.08 23.12 -21.74
N CYS A 476 -10.82 23.08 -22.20
CA CYS A 476 -9.79 22.16 -21.73
C CYS A 476 -8.98 22.73 -20.54
N LEU A 477 -9.07 24.03 -20.22
CA LEU A 477 -8.32 24.66 -19.12
C LEU A 477 -8.40 23.94 -17.76
N PRO A 478 -9.57 23.43 -17.30
CA PRO A 478 -9.67 22.67 -16.05
C PRO A 478 -8.91 21.33 -16.06
N MET A 479 -8.54 20.83 -17.24
CA MET A 479 -7.77 19.60 -17.47
C MET A 479 -6.26 19.86 -17.62
N LEU A 480 -5.78 21.11 -17.73
CA LEU A 480 -4.35 21.47 -17.75
C LEU A 480 -3.72 21.36 -16.35
N GLN A 481 -3.71 20.14 -15.83
CA GLN A 481 -3.14 19.76 -14.54
C GLN A 481 -2.42 18.40 -14.68
N PRO A 482 -1.25 18.20 -14.06
CA PRO A 482 -0.43 17.00 -14.29
C PRO A 482 -1.20 15.68 -14.13
N ILE A 483 -2.12 15.58 -13.18
CA ILE A 483 -2.90 14.37 -12.90
C ILE A 483 -3.83 13.91 -14.05
N ALA A 484 -4.23 14.82 -14.96
CA ALA A 484 -5.01 14.48 -16.15
C ALA A 484 -4.13 13.93 -17.31
N LEU A 485 -2.82 14.19 -17.27
CA LEU A 485 -1.89 13.86 -18.35
C LEU A 485 -1.32 12.43 -18.25
N THR A 486 -0.81 11.93 -19.37
CA THR A 486 -0.16 10.60 -19.46
C THR A 486 1.05 10.48 -18.52
N ARG A 487 1.56 9.25 -18.32
CA ARG A 487 2.72 9.01 -17.44
C ARG A 487 4.01 9.62 -18.01
N SER A 488 4.22 9.53 -19.33
CA SER A 488 5.36 10.10 -20.06
C SER A 488 5.35 11.63 -19.98
N THR A 489 4.27 12.30 -20.43
CA THR A 489 4.16 13.78 -20.35
C THR A 489 4.36 14.30 -18.93
N ARG A 490 3.80 13.62 -17.90
CA ARG A 490 4.08 13.96 -16.48
C ARG A 490 5.53 13.78 -16.07
N ALA A 491 6.22 12.77 -16.58
CA ALA A 491 7.62 12.52 -16.27
C ALA A 491 8.49 13.64 -16.86
N THR A 492 8.25 14.00 -18.12
CA THR A 492 8.90 15.13 -18.81
C THR A 492 8.65 16.45 -18.08
N LEU A 493 7.39 16.79 -17.78
CA LEU A 493 7.05 18.00 -17.01
C LEU A 493 7.72 18.03 -15.62
N ARG A 494 7.82 16.89 -14.93
CA ARG A 494 8.55 16.79 -13.64
C ARG A 494 10.07 16.93 -13.80
N ARG A 495 10.64 16.47 -14.92
CA ARG A 495 12.06 16.64 -15.23
C ARG A 495 12.35 18.13 -15.46
N LEU A 496 11.60 18.76 -16.37
CA LEU A 496 11.66 20.19 -16.64
C LEU A 496 11.42 21.02 -15.37
N ALA A 497 10.43 20.69 -14.52
CA ALA A 497 10.20 21.41 -13.28
C ALA A 497 11.34 21.26 -12.25
N ARG A 498 12.13 20.17 -12.29
CA ARG A 498 13.33 20.03 -11.46
C ARG A 498 14.50 20.84 -12.02
N GLU A 499 14.68 20.81 -13.34
CA GLU A 499 15.69 21.59 -14.05
C GLU A 499 15.45 23.09 -13.83
N ARG A 500 14.20 23.57 -13.96
CA ARG A 500 13.82 24.96 -13.67
C ARG A 500 14.03 25.33 -12.20
N ALA A 501 13.57 24.51 -11.24
CA ALA A 501 13.82 24.76 -9.83
C ALA A 501 15.31 24.69 -9.44
N GLN A 502 16.15 24.03 -10.25
CA GLN A 502 17.60 24.08 -10.11
C GLN A 502 18.18 25.39 -10.68
N ARG A 503 17.75 25.82 -11.88
CA ARG A 503 18.14 27.12 -12.47
C ARG A 503 17.73 28.30 -11.57
N GLU A 504 16.48 28.32 -11.09
CA GLU A 504 15.99 29.32 -10.12
C GLU A 504 16.89 29.38 -8.88
N ARG A 505 17.31 28.21 -8.37
CA ARG A 505 18.18 28.12 -7.19
C ARG A 505 19.61 28.58 -7.47
N GLU A 506 20.16 28.26 -8.65
CA GLU A 506 21.48 28.70 -9.08
C GLU A 506 21.49 30.24 -9.28
N ALA A 507 20.50 30.79 -9.98
CA ALA A 507 20.32 32.23 -10.16
C ALA A 507 20.18 32.98 -8.81
N VAL A 508 19.39 32.46 -7.86
CA VAL A 508 19.26 33.06 -6.51
C VAL A 508 20.57 32.98 -5.72
N LEU A 509 21.38 31.93 -5.90
CA LEU A 509 22.70 31.83 -5.28
C LEU A 509 23.69 32.83 -5.90
N ASP A 510 23.66 33.03 -7.21
CA ASP A 510 24.53 33.96 -7.92
C ASP A 510 24.16 35.42 -7.62
N ALA A 511 22.86 35.76 -7.63
CA ALA A 511 22.36 37.06 -7.20
C ALA A 511 22.71 37.35 -5.73
N SER A 512 22.64 36.35 -4.84
CA SER A 512 23.08 36.47 -3.44
C SER A 512 24.59 36.69 -3.31
N GLN A 513 25.40 36.04 -4.16
CA GLN A 513 26.85 36.29 -4.24
C GLN A 513 27.18 37.69 -4.75
N GLN A 514 26.54 38.14 -5.83
CA GLN A 514 26.69 39.50 -6.38
C GLN A 514 26.28 40.56 -5.36
N ALA A 515 25.13 40.39 -4.68
CA ALA A 515 24.69 41.28 -3.62
C ALA A 515 25.66 41.29 -2.42
N LYS A 516 26.30 40.16 -2.10
CA LYS A 516 27.36 40.09 -1.08
C LYS A 516 28.64 40.79 -1.54
N GLN A 517 29.01 40.68 -2.81
CA GLN A 517 30.20 41.29 -3.36
C GLN A 517 30.06 42.82 -3.47
N ALA A 518 28.94 43.32 -3.98
CA ALA A 518 28.61 44.75 -3.98
C ALA A 518 28.59 45.35 -2.56
N ARG A 519 28.19 44.57 -1.54
CA ARG A 519 28.29 44.99 -0.12
C ARG A 519 29.74 45.07 0.37
N LEU A 520 30.62 44.17 -0.04
CA LEU A 520 32.05 44.22 0.30
C LEU A 520 32.72 45.43 -0.37
N GLU A 521 32.39 45.71 -1.63
CA GLU A 521 32.88 46.87 -2.38
C GLU A 521 32.39 48.19 -1.76
N ALA A 522 31.11 48.28 -1.39
CA ALA A 522 30.54 49.43 -0.69
C ALA A 522 31.16 49.64 0.71
N ALA A 523 31.43 48.57 1.45
CA ALA A 523 32.13 48.63 2.74
C ALA A 523 33.60 49.07 2.60
N GLY A 524 34.24 48.85 1.44
CA GLY A 524 35.61 49.30 1.15
C GLY A 524 35.75 50.80 0.90
N HIS A 525 34.66 51.53 0.66
CA HIS A 525 34.68 52.94 0.22
C HIS A 525 34.30 53.96 1.32
N GLY A 526 34.21 53.55 2.59
CA GLY A 526 33.73 54.44 3.66
C GLY A 526 34.37 54.24 5.04
N THR A 527 35.44 55.00 5.32
CA THR A 527 36.01 55.35 6.65
C THR A 527 36.47 54.22 7.59
N ALA A 528 37.59 54.46 8.28
CA ALA A 528 38.25 53.48 9.17
C ALA A 528 37.34 52.91 10.30
N PRO A 529 37.57 51.65 10.73
CA PRO A 529 36.65 50.94 11.60
C PRO A 529 36.66 51.45 13.05
N VAL A 530 35.56 52.08 13.48
CA VAL A 530 35.27 52.24 14.90
C VAL A 530 34.74 50.90 15.44
N VAL A 531 35.55 50.23 16.27
CA VAL A 531 35.19 48.96 16.90
C VAL A 531 34.10 49.20 17.95
N LEU A 532 32.84 49.00 17.57
CA LEU A 532 31.72 48.93 18.52
C LEU A 532 31.58 47.49 19.05
N GLU A 533 31.82 47.32 20.35
CA GLU A 533 31.55 46.05 21.02
C GLU A 533 30.05 45.74 21.04
N LYS A 534 29.69 44.65 20.34
CA LYS A 534 28.35 44.04 20.18
C LYS A 534 27.47 44.71 19.12
N PRO A 535 27.06 43.99 18.06
CA PRO A 535 26.15 44.53 17.04
C PRO A 535 24.76 44.76 17.63
N ASP A 536 24.16 45.92 17.35
CA ASP A 536 22.80 46.25 17.77
C ASP A 536 21.80 45.23 17.16
N LYS A 537 20.93 44.67 18.00
CA LYS A 537 19.86 43.75 17.58
C LYS A 537 18.92 44.36 16.55
N LYS A 538 18.84 45.71 16.44
CA LYS A 538 18.13 46.38 15.34
C LYS A 538 18.90 46.29 14.02
N ALA A 539 20.21 46.51 14.01
CA ALA A 539 21.05 46.41 12.81
C ALA A 539 20.99 44.99 12.22
N VAL A 540 21.26 43.96 13.03
CA VAL A 540 21.21 42.55 12.60
C VAL A 540 19.82 42.14 12.06
N ARG A 541 18.73 42.74 12.57
CA ARG A 541 17.37 42.51 12.06
C ARG A 541 17.04 43.29 10.80
N ALA A 542 17.68 44.44 10.58
CA ALA A 542 17.56 45.21 9.34
C ALA A 542 18.34 44.51 8.22
N GLU A 543 19.57 44.06 8.52
CA GLU A 543 20.42 43.24 7.64
C GLU A 543 19.69 41.97 7.19
N ALA A 544 19.19 41.15 8.12
CA ALA A 544 18.45 39.93 7.78
C ALA A 544 17.15 40.19 6.99
N ARG A 545 16.56 41.40 7.07
CA ARG A 545 15.41 41.80 6.25
C ARG A 545 15.84 42.27 4.86
N ALA A 546 16.97 42.96 4.74
CA ALA A 546 17.53 43.38 3.46
C ALA A 546 18.09 42.18 2.67
N GLU A 547 18.71 41.22 3.35
CA GLU A 547 19.10 39.92 2.79
C GLU A 547 17.87 39.13 2.35
N LYS A 548 16.82 39.03 3.18
CA LYS A 548 15.58 38.37 2.78
C LYS A 548 14.94 39.04 1.56
N ARG A 549 14.88 40.38 1.50
CA ARG A 549 14.36 41.11 0.33
C ARG A 549 15.17 40.81 -0.92
N ALA A 550 16.49 40.94 -0.88
CA ALA A 550 17.34 40.61 -2.03
C ALA A 550 17.15 39.16 -2.52
N ILE A 551 16.89 38.21 -1.61
CA ILE A 551 16.55 36.82 -1.97
C ILE A 551 15.13 36.71 -2.55
N ASP A 552 14.14 37.39 -1.96
CA ASP A 552 12.75 37.40 -2.45
C ASP A 552 12.69 38.05 -3.86
N ASP A 553 13.38 39.19 -4.06
CA ASP A 553 13.46 39.94 -5.32
C ASP A 553 14.17 39.11 -6.42
N ALA A 554 15.33 38.52 -6.12
CA ALA A 554 16.03 37.63 -7.06
C ALA A 554 15.23 36.35 -7.38
N LEU A 555 14.37 35.90 -6.46
CA LEU A 555 13.48 34.76 -6.67
C LEU A 555 12.23 35.13 -7.49
N GLU A 556 11.85 36.41 -7.55
CA GLU A 556 10.86 36.90 -8.52
C GLU A 556 11.48 37.09 -9.91
N GLU A 557 12.71 37.62 -10.00
CA GLU A 557 13.41 37.84 -11.28
C GLU A 557 13.83 36.53 -11.98
N ALA A 558 14.27 35.52 -11.21
CA ALA A 558 14.65 34.21 -11.75
C ALA A 558 13.45 33.29 -12.08
N ARG A 559 12.21 33.73 -11.83
CA ARG A 559 11.02 32.87 -11.84
C ARG A 559 10.56 32.51 -13.25
N GLU A 560 10.81 31.29 -13.66
CA GLU A 560 10.36 30.79 -14.96
C GLU A 560 8.95 30.17 -14.88
N GLU A 561 8.02 30.66 -15.70
CA GLU A 561 6.68 30.06 -15.77
C GLU A 561 6.71 28.58 -16.20
N ASP A 562 5.82 27.77 -15.63
CA ASP A 562 5.63 26.39 -16.08
C ASP A 562 4.90 26.36 -17.43
N LEU A 563 5.20 25.38 -18.29
CA LEU A 563 4.55 25.22 -19.59
C LEU A 563 3.01 25.14 -19.46
N LEU A 564 2.49 24.49 -18.42
CA LEU A 564 1.04 24.45 -18.13
C LEU A 564 0.46 25.79 -17.69
N THR A 565 1.30 26.73 -17.23
CA THR A 565 0.92 28.11 -16.92
C THR A 565 0.97 28.97 -18.17
N GLN A 566 2.02 28.84 -18.99
CA GLN A 566 2.14 29.51 -20.29
C GLN A 566 0.97 29.12 -21.22
N ILE A 567 0.69 27.82 -21.41
CA ILE A 567 -0.47 27.35 -22.20
C ILE A 567 -1.78 27.94 -21.65
N ARG A 568 -1.94 28.04 -20.33
CA ARG A 568 -3.12 28.66 -19.72
C ARG A 568 -3.18 30.16 -20.00
N HIS A 569 -2.04 30.86 -19.99
CA HIS A 569 -1.94 32.28 -20.32
C HIS A 569 -2.39 32.53 -21.76
N GLU A 570 -1.80 31.82 -22.73
CA GLU A 570 -2.15 31.91 -24.16
C GLU A 570 -3.64 31.70 -24.42
N VAL A 571 -4.24 30.67 -23.81
CA VAL A 571 -5.69 30.41 -23.95
C VAL A 571 -6.54 31.51 -23.30
N LEU A 572 -6.07 32.12 -22.21
CA LEU A 572 -6.77 33.23 -21.53
C LEU A 572 -6.63 34.57 -22.27
N LEU A 573 -5.54 34.81 -23.00
CA LEU A 573 -5.42 35.97 -23.91
C LEU A 573 -6.52 35.92 -24.99
N ILE A 574 -6.82 34.72 -25.50
CA ILE A 574 -7.86 34.52 -26.52
C ILE A 574 -9.27 34.49 -25.88
N ARG A 575 -9.43 33.89 -24.67
CA ARG A 575 -10.72 33.78 -23.96
C ARG A 575 -10.62 34.09 -22.45
N PRO A 576 -10.69 35.37 -22.06
CA PRO A 576 -10.52 35.79 -20.66
C PRO A 576 -11.58 35.24 -19.67
N GLN A 577 -12.77 34.89 -20.15
CA GLN A 577 -13.88 34.37 -19.31
C GLN A 577 -13.87 32.83 -19.15
N ALA A 578 -12.84 32.14 -19.62
CA ALA A 578 -12.77 30.68 -19.57
C ALA A 578 -12.67 30.15 -18.11
N PRO A 579 -13.23 28.97 -17.80
CA PRO A 579 -13.20 28.41 -16.44
C PRO A 579 -11.77 27.98 -16.04
N VAL A 580 -11.15 28.75 -15.14
CA VAL A 580 -9.75 28.51 -14.71
C VAL A 580 -9.63 27.49 -13.58
N GLU A 581 -10.68 27.27 -12.77
CA GLU A 581 -10.60 26.38 -11.61
C GLU A 581 -10.26 24.93 -12.02
N PRO A 582 -9.16 24.34 -11.51
CA PRO A 582 -8.82 22.95 -11.80
C PRO A 582 -9.94 22.01 -11.35
N ALA A 583 -10.44 21.18 -12.27
CA ALA A 583 -11.50 20.25 -11.97
C ALA A 583 -11.07 19.28 -10.85
N ARG A 584 -11.96 19.02 -9.90
CA ARG A 584 -11.67 18.14 -8.75
C ARG A 584 -11.72 16.67 -9.16
N LEU A 585 -10.60 16.17 -9.67
CA LEU A 585 -10.48 14.79 -10.17
C LEU A 585 -10.46 13.73 -9.05
N GLU A 586 -10.23 14.10 -7.79
CA GLU A 586 -10.25 13.21 -6.62
C GLU A 586 -11.67 12.90 -6.13
N ARG A 587 -12.00 11.63 -5.89
CA ARG A 587 -13.27 11.16 -5.31
C ARG A 587 -13.27 11.27 -3.79
N VAL A 588 -12.19 10.82 -3.15
CA VAL A 588 -11.98 10.89 -1.71
C VAL A 588 -10.51 11.21 -1.47
N ARG A 589 -10.23 12.29 -0.73
CA ARG A 589 -8.86 12.60 -0.29
C ARG A 589 -8.34 11.43 0.55
N PRO A 590 -7.15 10.86 0.29
CA PRO A 590 -6.64 9.70 1.05
C PRO A 590 -6.59 9.93 2.57
N ARG A 591 -6.40 11.18 3.02
CA ARG A 591 -6.45 11.59 4.43
C ARG A 591 -7.85 11.42 5.06
N THR A 592 -8.90 11.69 4.29
CA THR A 592 -10.31 11.48 4.72
C THR A 592 -10.64 10.00 4.79
N LEU A 593 -10.20 9.20 3.82
CA LEU A 593 -10.38 7.75 3.85
C LEU A 593 -9.66 7.13 5.06
N MET A 594 -8.41 7.52 5.31
CA MET A 594 -7.64 7.06 6.49
C MET A 594 -8.33 7.46 7.80
N SER A 595 -8.82 8.69 7.92
CA SER A 595 -9.58 9.18 9.09
C SER A 595 -10.89 8.42 9.30
N PHE A 596 -11.61 8.09 8.22
CA PHE A 596 -12.84 7.30 8.28
C PHE A 596 -12.58 5.85 8.69
N ILE A 597 -11.57 5.20 8.10
CA ILE A 597 -11.17 3.83 8.49
C ILE A 597 -10.70 3.79 9.94
N ALA A 598 -9.85 4.74 10.37
CA ALA A 598 -9.43 4.87 11.76
C ALA A 598 -10.62 5.11 12.71
N GLY A 599 -11.58 5.95 12.31
CA GLY A 599 -12.82 6.21 13.06
C GLY A 599 -13.70 4.97 13.17
N ALA A 600 -13.88 4.22 12.09
CA ALA A 600 -14.67 2.99 12.06
C ALA A 600 -14.03 1.88 12.91
N ILE A 601 -12.71 1.70 12.82
CA ILE A 601 -11.95 0.77 13.68
C ILE A 601 -12.08 1.18 15.16
N GLY A 602 -11.88 2.46 15.47
CA GLY A 602 -12.03 2.98 16.83
C GLY A 602 -13.44 2.80 17.39
N ALA A 603 -14.47 3.06 16.57
CA ALA A 603 -15.87 2.86 16.94
C ALA A 603 -16.23 1.37 17.13
N TYR A 604 -15.70 0.48 16.28
CA TYR A 604 -15.88 -0.97 16.42
C TYR A 604 -15.29 -1.49 17.74
N PHE A 605 -14.02 -1.18 18.02
CA PHE A 605 -13.38 -1.58 19.29
C PHE A 605 -14.09 -0.99 20.51
N LEU A 606 -14.52 0.27 20.43
CA LEU A 606 -15.27 0.94 21.49
C LEU A 606 -16.62 0.24 21.75
N LEU A 607 -17.39 -0.04 20.69
CA LEU A 607 -18.72 -0.64 20.81
C LEU A 607 -18.66 -2.06 21.38
N THR A 608 -17.77 -2.91 20.88
CA THR A 608 -17.59 -4.29 21.36
C THR A 608 -17.10 -4.35 22.81
N GLN A 609 -16.39 -3.33 23.30
CA GLN A 609 -16.00 -3.25 24.71
C GLN A 609 -17.15 -2.78 25.59
N LEU A 610 -17.94 -1.80 25.14
CA LEU A 610 -19.09 -1.28 25.90
C LEU A 610 -20.21 -2.32 26.05
N THR A 611 -20.39 -3.24 25.10
CA THR A 611 -21.43 -4.29 25.17
C THR A 611 -21.23 -5.31 26.30
N HIS A 612 -20.04 -5.40 26.90
CA HIS A 612 -19.77 -6.29 28.04
C HIS A 612 -19.87 -5.60 29.41
N ILE A 613 -20.28 -4.33 29.46
CA ILE A 613 -20.36 -3.55 30.71
C ILE A 613 -21.83 -3.42 31.15
N GLU A 614 -22.13 -3.91 32.36
CA GLU A 614 -23.43 -3.69 32.99
C GLU A 614 -23.52 -2.26 33.56
N PHE A 615 -24.05 -1.33 32.78
CA PHE A 615 -24.20 0.07 33.20
C PHE A 615 -25.27 0.29 34.29
N GLY A 616 -26.20 -0.66 34.49
CA GLY A 616 -27.30 -0.53 35.45
C GLY A 616 -26.82 -0.33 36.89
N PRO A 617 -26.05 -1.27 37.47
CA PRO A 617 -25.47 -1.12 38.81
C PRO A 617 -24.56 0.12 38.91
N LEU A 618 -23.83 0.42 37.84
CA LEU A 618 -22.87 1.53 37.75
C LEU A 618 -23.51 2.92 37.88
N VAL A 619 -24.79 3.05 37.51
CA VAL A 619 -25.56 4.31 37.58
C VAL A 619 -26.39 4.37 38.88
N ALA A 620 -26.86 3.23 39.37
CA ALA A 620 -27.74 3.15 40.55
C ALA A 620 -27.01 3.30 41.90
N HIS A 621 -25.73 2.92 41.98
CA HIS A 621 -24.94 2.90 43.24
C HIS A 621 -23.75 3.87 43.24
N ALA A 622 -23.67 4.78 42.27
CA ALA A 622 -22.56 5.73 42.17
C ALA A 622 -22.84 7.04 42.92
N GLU A 623 -21.92 7.41 43.81
CA GLU A 623 -21.92 8.74 44.45
C GLU A 623 -21.43 9.83 43.47
N TRP A 624 -22.40 10.54 42.88
CA TRP A 624 -22.18 11.50 41.78
C TRP A 624 -21.20 12.63 42.11
N GLY A 625 -21.03 13.00 43.39
CA GLY A 625 -20.02 13.96 43.81
C GLY A 625 -18.59 13.50 43.52
N TRP A 626 -18.29 12.22 43.79
CA TRP A 626 -17.00 11.62 43.49
C TRP A 626 -16.82 11.32 41.99
N VAL A 627 -17.90 10.97 41.29
CA VAL A 627 -17.89 10.87 39.81
C VAL A 627 -17.50 12.21 39.18
N ALA A 628 -18.07 13.34 39.64
CA ALA A 628 -17.72 14.67 39.16
C ALA A 628 -16.25 15.04 39.45
N ALA A 629 -15.73 14.67 40.62
CA ALA A 629 -14.30 14.83 40.93
C ALA A 629 -13.40 14.00 39.99
N ALA A 630 -13.77 12.75 39.69
CA ALA A 630 -13.03 11.89 38.76
C ALA A 630 -13.05 12.46 37.32
N VAL A 631 -14.20 13.00 36.87
CA VAL A 631 -14.31 13.72 35.58
C VAL A 631 -13.37 14.92 35.54
N LEU A 632 -13.30 15.71 36.61
CA LEU A 632 -12.41 16.87 36.71
C LEU A 632 -10.94 16.46 36.63
N PHE A 633 -10.51 15.44 37.38
CA PHE A 633 -9.13 14.94 37.31
C PHE A 633 -8.78 14.38 35.93
N SER A 634 -9.70 13.67 35.27
CA SER A 634 -9.51 13.22 33.89
C SER A 634 -9.35 14.40 32.92
N ALA A 635 -10.16 15.46 33.06
CA ALA A 635 -10.04 16.66 32.22
C ALA A 635 -8.73 17.43 32.44
N VAL A 636 -8.29 17.58 33.69
CA VAL A 636 -7.01 18.25 34.04
C VAL A 636 -5.80 17.46 33.53
N SER A 637 -5.92 16.13 33.38
CA SER A 637 -4.83 15.29 32.82
C SER A 637 -4.33 15.76 31.45
N TYR A 638 -5.18 16.34 30.60
CA TYR A 638 -4.77 16.87 29.28
C TYR A 638 -3.90 18.13 29.39
N VAL A 639 -4.13 18.95 30.41
CA VAL A 639 -3.32 20.13 30.74
C VAL A 639 -1.94 19.68 31.23
N ALA A 640 -1.91 18.70 32.14
CA ALA A 640 -0.69 18.12 32.67
C ALA A 640 0.15 17.42 31.58
N ALA A 641 -0.49 16.66 30.68
CA ALA A 641 0.17 16.04 29.53
C ALA A 641 0.76 17.08 28.56
N ALA A 642 0.08 18.22 28.34
CA ALA A 642 0.61 19.31 27.53
C ALA A 642 1.83 20.00 28.17
N MET A 643 1.83 20.17 29.51
CA MET A 643 2.99 20.64 30.26
C MET A 643 4.17 19.66 30.17
N SER A 644 3.90 18.36 30.39
CA SER A 644 4.89 17.27 30.28
C SER A 644 5.59 17.29 28.93
N LEU A 645 4.86 17.47 27.82
CA LEU A 645 5.46 17.57 26.48
C LEU A 645 6.23 18.88 26.28
N LEU A 646 5.65 20.02 26.65
CA LEU A 646 6.25 21.35 26.41
C LEU A 646 7.48 21.64 27.25
N GLY A 647 7.69 20.93 28.37
CA GLY A 647 8.93 20.97 29.14
C GLY A 647 10.16 20.57 28.32
N PHE A 648 10.02 19.57 27.44
CA PHE A 648 11.12 19.07 26.61
C PHE A 648 11.21 19.73 25.22
N VAL A 649 10.37 20.75 24.98
CA VAL A 649 10.34 21.55 23.73
C VAL A 649 10.79 22.98 24.02
N PRO A 650 12.11 23.29 23.89
CA PRO A 650 12.67 24.64 23.90
C PRO A 650 11.99 25.68 22.99
N GLU A 651 11.40 25.26 21.86
CA GLU A 651 10.72 26.14 20.91
C GLU A 651 9.37 26.65 21.44
N ARG A 652 8.90 27.79 20.91
CA ARG A 652 7.63 28.41 21.31
C ARG A 652 6.45 27.78 20.59
N VAL A 653 5.91 26.70 21.15
CA VAL A 653 4.67 26.05 20.67
C VAL A 653 3.48 26.51 21.53
N PRO A 654 2.34 26.93 20.92
CA PRO A 654 1.23 27.51 21.66
C PRO A 654 0.47 26.47 22.51
N PHE A 655 0.48 26.69 23.83
CA PHE A 655 -0.13 25.82 24.85
C PHE A 655 -1.53 25.26 24.51
N PRO A 656 -2.55 26.08 24.12
CA PRO A 656 -3.89 25.54 23.84
C PRO A 656 -3.91 24.59 22.63
N ARG A 657 -3.02 24.75 21.64
CA ARG A 657 -2.91 23.78 20.54
C ARG A 657 -2.26 22.48 21.01
N THR A 658 -1.33 22.53 21.96
CA THR A 658 -0.75 21.33 22.57
C THR A 658 -1.76 20.57 23.42
N VAL A 659 -2.60 21.25 24.19
CA VAL A 659 -3.72 20.61 24.91
C VAL A 659 -4.67 19.94 23.92
N ALA A 660 -5.07 20.63 22.85
CA ALA A 660 -5.88 20.02 21.78
C ALA A 660 -5.18 18.82 21.11
N ALA A 661 -3.84 18.82 21.00
CA ALA A 661 -3.07 17.67 20.50
C ALA A 661 -3.03 16.50 21.49
N GLN A 662 -3.00 16.76 22.81
CA GLN A 662 -3.10 15.69 23.82
C GLN A 662 -4.52 15.09 23.87
N VAL A 663 -5.55 15.93 23.70
CA VAL A 663 -6.94 15.47 23.52
C VAL A 663 -7.06 14.65 22.23
N ALA A 664 -6.51 15.11 21.09
CA ALA A 664 -6.44 14.30 19.86
C ALA A 664 -5.68 12.97 20.06
N GLY A 665 -4.77 12.90 21.03
CA GLY A 665 -4.04 11.70 21.43
C GLY A 665 -4.92 10.61 22.04
N SER A 666 -6.06 10.91 22.68
CA SER A 666 -6.96 9.88 23.22
C SER A 666 -7.53 8.99 22.11
N PHE A 667 -7.97 9.60 21.01
CA PHE A 667 -8.46 8.89 19.81
C PHE A 667 -7.37 7.99 19.20
N VAL A 668 -6.14 8.50 19.08
CA VAL A 668 -5.03 7.73 18.50
C VAL A 668 -4.62 6.53 19.38
N LYS A 669 -4.78 6.59 20.70
CA LYS A 669 -4.46 5.48 21.63
C LYS A 669 -5.32 4.22 21.44
N ILE A 670 -6.52 4.34 20.87
CA ILE A 670 -7.38 3.18 20.57
C ILE A 670 -7.05 2.57 19.21
N VAL A 671 -6.67 3.38 18.23
CA VAL A 671 -6.44 2.92 16.84
C VAL A 671 -5.00 2.41 16.62
N ALA A 672 -4.04 2.87 17.43
CA ALA A 672 -2.63 2.51 17.30
C ALA A 672 -2.06 1.92 18.61
N PRO A 673 -1.05 1.03 18.54
CA PRO A 673 -0.36 0.52 19.72
C PRO A 673 0.17 1.64 20.62
N ALA A 674 0.02 1.48 21.94
CA ALA A 674 0.25 2.53 22.93
C ALA A 674 1.63 3.22 22.82
N ALA A 675 2.67 2.44 22.55
CA ALA A 675 4.05 2.93 22.41
C ALA A 675 4.30 3.76 21.14
N VAL A 676 3.50 3.60 20.08
CA VAL A 676 3.78 4.19 18.75
C VAL A 676 2.84 5.37 18.43
N GLY A 677 1.55 5.23 18.73
CA GLY A 677 0.52 6.19 18.32
C GLY A 677 0.76 7.60 18.86
N GLY A 678 0.95 7.72 20.19
CA GLY A 678 1.18 9.01 20.85
C GLY A 678 2.50 9.68 20.45
N VAL A 679 3.56 8.89 20.22
CA VAL A 679 4.87 9.40 19.79
C VAL A 679 4.79 9.98 18.37
N ALA A 680 4.15 9.26 17.45
CA ALA A 680 3.96 9.71 16.08
C ALA A 680 3.11 10.98 15.99
N LEU A 681 2.01 11.05 16.74
CA LEU A 681 1.13 12.22 16.80
C LEU A 681 1.87 13.45 17.33
N ASN A 682 2.50 13.35 18.50
CA ASN A 682 3.21 14.47 19.12
C ASN A 682 4.40 14.94 18.27
N THR A 683 5.14 14.01 17.66
CA THR A 683 6.24 14.36 16.74
C THR A 683 5.72 15.18 15.56
N ARG A 684 4.63 14.73 14.95
CA ARG A 684 4.06 15.35 13.75
C ARG A 684 3.39 16.70 14.07
N PHE A 685 2.76 16.83 15.23
CA PHE A 685 2.28 18.11 15.76
C PHE A 685 3.43 19.12 15.92
N LEU A 686 4.56 18.72 16.54
CA LEU A 686 5.73 19.59 16.69
C LEU A 686 6.35 19.99 15.34
N GLN A 687 6.41 19.08 14.37
CA GLN A 687 6.83 19.39 13.00
C GLN A 687 5.93 20.45 12.35
N ARG A 688 4.61 20.31 12.47
CA ARG A 688 3.63 21.31 11.99
C ARG A 688 3.68 22.63 12.77
N ALA A 689 4.14 22.62 14.02
CA ALA A 689 4.41 23.81 14.81
C ALA A 689 5.76 24.50 14.49
N GLY A 690 6.52 23.99 13.51
CA GLY A 690 7.79 24.59 13.05
C GLY A 690 9.07 24.00 13.66
N VAL A 691 8.98 22.93 14.47
CA VAL A 691 10.15 22.24 15.01
C VAL A 691 10.78 21.35 13.93
N ARG A 692 12.11 21.42 13.74
CA ARG A 692 12.83 20.60 12.74
C ARG A 692 12.57 19.10 12.98
N PRO A 693 12.37 18.26 11.95
CA PRO A 693 11.94 16.87 12.12
C PRO A 693 12.74 16.03 13.12
N GLY A 694 14.08 16.10 13.09
CA GLY A 694 14.93 15.39 14.05
C GLY A 694 14.79 15.90 15.49
N LEU A 695 14.65 17.21 15.68
CA LEU A 695 14.44 17.82 17.01
C LEU A 695 13.04 17.50 17.57
N ALA A 696 12.03 17.37 16.70
CA ALA A 696 10.69 16.98 17.10
C ALA A 696 10.68 15.55 17.66
N VAL A 697 11.26 14.57 16.94
CA VAL A 697 11.42 13.18 17.41
C VAL A 697 12.22 13.15 18.72
N ALA A 698 13.35 13.87 18.77
CA ALA A 698 14.21 13.92 19.95
C ALA A 698 13.51 14.49 21.19
N SER A 699 12.71 15.55 21.04
CA SER A 699 11.98 16.19 22.15
C SER A 699 10.87 15.28 22.70
N VAL A 700 10.15 14.57 21.81
CA VAL A 700 9.15 13.57 22.24
C VAL A 700 9.83 12.37 22.91
N GLY A 701 10.92 11.85 22.33
CA GLY A 701 11.69 10.75 22.91
C GLY A 701 12.28 11.09 24.28
N ALA A 702 12.83 12.30 24.45
CA ALA A 702 13.30 12.80 25.74
C ALA A 702 12.18 12.88 26.78
N SER A 703 11.00 13.37 26.40
CA SER A 703 9.82 13.40 27.28
C SER A 703 9.38 11.99 27.69
N GLN A 704 9.37 11.01 26.78
CA GLN A 704 9.01 9.63 27.14
C GLN A 704 10.06 8.98 28.07
N LEU A 705 11.35 9.23 27.84
CA LEU A 705 12.41 8.66 28.68
C LEU A 705 12.41 9.27 30.10
N PHE A 706 12.24 10.58 30.23
CA PHE A 706 12.03 11.23 31.53
C PHE A 706 10.73 10.76 32.20
N GLY A 707 9.65 10.59 31.44
CA GLY A 707 8.38 10.06 31.94
C GLY A 707 8.55 8.66 32.53
N LEU A 708 9.25 7.76 31.84
CA LEU A 708 9.61 6.43 32.34
C LEU A 708 10.47 6.49 33.60
N GLY A 709 11.49 7.35 33.63
CA GLY A 709 12.35 7.55 34.81
C GLY A 709 11.56 8.04 36.03
N CYS A 710 10.70 9.04 35.85
CA CYS A 710 9.79 9.52 36.89
C CYS A 710 8.80 8.43 37.33
N HIS A 711 8.25 7.64 36.40
CA HIS A 711 7.32 6.54 36.71
C HIS A 711 7.97 5.46 37.57
N ILE A 712 9.20 5.06 37.25
CA ILE A 712 9.99 4.12 38.05
C ILE A 712 10.30 4.70 39.43
N LEU A 713 10.74 5.97 39.51
CA LEU A 713 11.03 6.63 40.77
C LEU A 713 9.78 6.74 41.67
N MET A 714 8.62 7.09 41.09
CA MET A 714 7.34 7.12 41.81
C MET A 714 6.93 5.73 42.29
N LEU A 715 7.06 4.69 41.46
CA LEU A 715 6.71 3.32 41.83
C LEU A 715 7.58 2.81 42.99
N LEU A 716 8.88 3.10 42.97
CA LEU A 716 9.78 2.78 44.08
C LEU A 716 9.43 3.58 45.35
N SER A 717 9.14 4.88 45.22
CA SER A 717 8.84 5.76 46.37
C SER A 717 7.52 5.39 47.05
N PHE A 718 6.44 5.26 46.27
CA PHE A 718 5.14 4.84 46.81
C PHE A 718 5.13 3.37 47.21
N GLY A 719 5.91 2.51 46.53
CA GLY A 719 6.10 1.11 46.92
C GLY A 719 6.76 0.98 48.29
N TYR A 720 7.78 1.80 48.56
CA TYR A 720 8.42 1.89 49.88
C TYR A 720 7.43 2.39 50.95
N LEU A 721 6.74 3.50 50.70
CA LEU A 721 5.73 4.07 51.61
C LEU A 721 4.62 3.05 51.95
N THR A 722 4.05 2.38 50.94
CA THR A 722 3.00 1.37 51.13
C THR A 722 3.54 0.14 51.87
N GLY A 723 4.77 -0.29 51.58
CA GLY A 723 5.42 -1.39 52.28
C GLY A 723 5.60 -1.12 53.77
N THR A 724 5.94 0.12 54.14
CA THR A 724 6.04 0.53 55.56
C THR A 724 4.68 0.65 56.27
N GLU A 725 3.57 0.82 55.55
CA GLU A 725 2.23 0.97 56.13
C GLU A 725 1.56 -0.37 56.51
N LYS A 726 1.80 -1.47 55.78
CA LYS A 726 1.03 -2.72 55.97
C LYS A 726 1.82 -4.00 56.29
N THR A 727 3.08 -4.18 55.88
CA THR A 727 3.85 -5.42 56.16
C THR A 727 5.38 -5.25 56.16
N PRO A 728 6.10 -5.51 57.28
CA PRO A 728 7.57 -5.42 57.32
C PRO A 728 8.34 -6.47 56.51
N SER A 729 7.67 -7.41 55.83
CA SER A 729 8.29 -8.62 55.25
C SER A 729 7.84 -8.93 53.82
N LEU A 730 7.90 -7.96 52.92
CA LEU A 730 7.82 -8.21 51.48
C LEU A 730 9.15 -8.77 50.95
N SER A 731 9.29 -10.11 51.00
CA SER A 731 10.24 -10.77 50.10
C SER A 731 9.76 -10.57 48.65
N PRO A 732 10.63 -10.17 47.70
CA PRO A 732 10.22 -9.98 46.32
C PRO A 732 9.61 -11.27 45.76
N SER A 733 8.42 -11.19 45.17
CA SER A 733 7.73 -12.39 44.69
C SER A 733 8.59 -13.12 43.67
N ARG A 734 8.56 -14.47 43.71
CA ARG A 734 9.34 -15.32 42.80
C ARG A 734 9.11 -14.97 41.32
N THR A 735 7.92 -14.45 40.99
CA THR A 735 7.55 -13.95 39.66
C THR A 735 8.25 -12.64 39.28
N VAL A 736 8.40 -11.68 40.19
CA VAL A 736 9.15 -10.44 39.93
C VAL A 736 10.64 -10.73 39.81
N ILE A 737 11.19 -11.60 40.66
CA ILE A 737 12.58 -12.06 40.56
C ILE A 737 12.80 -12.78 39.22
N ALA A 738 11.94 -13.74 38.87
CA ALA A 738 12.04 -14.47 37.61
C ALA A 738 11.96 -13.53 36.40
N GLY A 739 11.02 -12.58 36.37
CA GLY A 739 10.88 -11.60 35.29
C GLY A 739 12.12 -10.71 35.13
N LEU A 740 12.66 -10.16 36.22
CA LEU A 740 13.91 -9.40 36.20
C LEU A 740 15.10 -10.24 35.72
N LEU A 741 15.17 -11.51 36.14
CA LEU A 741 16.22 -12.44 35.76
C LEU A 741 16.11 -12.84 34.27
N THR A 742 14.90 -13.04 33.75
CA THR A 742 14.65 -13.23 32.31
C THR A 742 15.08 -12.02 31.49
N VAL A 743 14.76 -10.80 31.94
CA VAL A 743 15.20 -9.56 31.26
C VAL A 743 16.73 -9.42 31.31
N ALA A 744 17.35 -9.70 32.46
CA ALA A 744 18.81 -9.67 32.60
C ALA A 744 19.50 -10.69 31.69
N VAL A 745 18.98 -11.93 31.60
CA VAL A 745 19.47 -12.96 30.68
C VAL A 745 19.28 -12.55 29.22
N LEU A 746 18.14 -11.95 28.86
CA LEU A 746 17.89 -11.46 27.51
C LEU A 746 18.90 -10.36 27.11
N VAL A 747 19.17 -9.41 28.01
CA VAL A 747 20.18 -8.36 27.81
C VAL A 747 21.59 -8.97 27.70
N LEU A 748 21.92 -9.97 28.52
CA LEU A 748 23.19 -10.70 28.44
C LEU A 748 23.35 -11.39 27.08
N VAL A 749 22.33 -12.11 26.61
CA VAL A 749 22.35 -12.79 25.29
C VAL A 749 22.50 -11.79 24.15
N VAL A 750 21.74 -10.68 24.17
CA VAL A 750 21.81 -9.62 23.15
C VAL A 750 23.17 -8.91 23.12
N THR A 751 23.82 -8.75 24.27
CA THR A 751 25.14 -8.10 24.37
C THR A 751 26.30 -9.05 24.07
N SER A 752 26.17 -10.34 24.35
CA SER A 752 27.18 -11.38 24.07
C SER A 752 27.25 -11.77 22.59
N VAL A 753 26.11 -11.82 21.87
CA VAL A 753 26.11 -12.21 20.44
C VAL A 753 26.52 -11.01 19.56
N PRO A 754 27.66 -11.04 18.84
CA PRO A 754 28.19 -9.86 18.16
C PRO A 754 27.30 -9.35 17.02
N PHE A 755 26.57 -10.23 16.33
CA PHE A 755 25.59 -9.84 15.30
C PHE A 755 24.40 -9.07 15.90
N LEU A 756 23.78 -9.59 16.97
CA LEU A 756 22.71 -8.90 17.70
C LEU A 756 23.23 -7.58 18.29
N ARG A 757 24.40 -7.57 18.93
CA ARG A 757 25.02 -6.37 19.49
C ARG A 757 25.24 -5.29 18.43
N LYS A 758 25.73 -5.64 17.23
CA LYS A 758 25.92 -4.70 16.12
C LYS A 758 24.57 -4.23 15.55
N PHE A 759 23.60 -5.12 15.37
CA PHE A 759 22.27 -4.77 14.88
C PHE A 759 21.53 -3.82 15.83
N VAL A 760 21.48 -4.17 17.12
CA VAL A 760 20.85 -3.37 18.18
C VAL A 760 21.59 -2.06 18.38
N SER A 761 22.92 -2.03 18.54
CA SER A 761 23.64 -0.76 18.72
C SER A 761 23.49 0.19 17.53
N THR A 762 23.46 -0.29 16.29
CA THR A 762 23.25 0.56 15.10
C THR A 762 21.84 1.17 15.08
N ARG A 763 20.82 0.37 15.42
CA ARG A 763 19.42 0.83 15.55
C ARG A 763 19.21 1.78 16.74
N VAL A 764 19.71 1.43 17.91
CA VAL A 764 19.54 2.21 19.14
C VAL A 764 20.34 3.52 19.06
N ARG A 765 21.58 3.50 18.58
CA ARG A 765 22.38 4.73 18.43
C ARG A 765 21.74 5.72 17.46
N SER A 766 21.15 5.26 16.36
CA SER A 766 20.42 6.15 15.43
C SER A 766 19.12 6.70 16.01
N LEU A 767 18.41 5.96 16.87
CA LEU A 767 17.23 6.45 17.58
C LEU A 767 17.57 7.47 18.69
N PHE A 768 18.65 7.25 19.45
CA PHE A 768 19.02 8.09 20.60
C PHE A 768 20.01 9.23 20.28
N ALA A 769 20.64 9.26 19.10
CA ALA A 769 21.62 10.29 18.72
C ALA A 769 21.10 11.74 18.86
N GLY A 770 19.81 11.98 18.58
CA GLY A 770 19.18 13.28 18.80
C GLY A 770 18.66 13.51 20.23
N VAL A 771 18.35 12.44 20.97
CA VAL A 771 17.70 12.51 22.30
C VAL A 771 18.69 13.01 23.37
N VAL A 772 19.92 12.48 23.39
CA VAL A 772 20.90 12.83 24.44
C VAL A 772 21.30 14.31 24.41
N PRO A 773 21.69 14.93 23.27
CA PRO A 773 21.95 16.37 23.21
C PRO A 773 20.73 17.19 23.64
N ARG A 774 19.52 16.74 23.27
CA ARG A 774 18.28 17.44 23.60
C ARG A 774 17.93 17.37 25.09
N MET A 775 18.27 16.28 25.78
CA MET A 775 18.15 16.20 27.24
C MET A 775 19.12 17.17 27.93
N LEU A 776 20.34 17.33 27.41
CA LEU A 776 21.32 18.32 27.91
C LEU A 776 20.83 19.76 27.70
N ASP A 777 20.28 20.09 26.52
CA ASP A 777 19.65 21.40 26.23
C ASP A 777 18.53 21.75 27.23
N VAL A 778 17.75 20.76 27.65
CA VAL A 778 16.63 20.93 28.60
C VAL A 778 17.14 21.03 30.03
N LEU A 779 18.18 20.27 30.42
CA LEU A 779 18.83 20.41 31.73
C LEU A 779 19.38 21.83 31.95
N GLN A 780 19.93 22.46 30.90
CA GLN A 780 20.42 23.84 30.94
C GLN A 780 19.30 24.90 31.07
N ARG A 781 18.02 24.50 31.02
CA ARG A 781 16.86 25.40 31.11
C ARG A 781 15.95 25.01 32.28
N PRO A 782 16.27 25.42 33.53
CA PRO A 782 15.59 24.92 34.73
C PRO A 782 14.06 25.14 34.72
N GLN A 783 13.58 26.27 34.21
CA GLN A 783 12.13 26.53 34.06
C GLN A 783 11.42 25.49 33.16
N LYS A 784 12.09 25.04 32.09
CA LYS A 784 11.58 24.03 31.15
C LYS A 784 11.61 22.64 31.77
N LEU A 785 12.69 22.30 32.47
CA LEU A 785 12.81 21.06 33.23
C LEU A 785 11.72 20.96 34.33
N VAL A 786 11.52 22.02 35.12
CA VAL A 786 10.47 22.11 36.14
C VAL A 786 9.07 22.00 35.52
N THR A 787 8.81 22.64 34.37
CA THR A 787 7.52 22.50 33.66
C THR A 787 7.28 21.06 33.18
N GLY A 788 8.32 20.38 32.68
CA GLY A 788 8.25 19.00 32.21
C GLY A 788 8.01 18.01 33.34
N ILE A 789 8.88 18.02 34.36
CA ILE A 789 8.77 17.14 35.54
C ILE A 789 7.48 17.44 36.31
N GLY A 790 7.15 18.72 36.53
CA GLY A 790 5.89 19.12 37.16
C GLY A 790 4.66 18.65 36.38
N GLY A 791 4.70 18.72 35.04
CA GLY A 791 3.65 18.16 34.18
C GLY A 791 3.53 16.63 34.29
N MET A 792 4.65 15.91 34.40
CA MET A 792 4.67 14.45 34.58
C MET A 792 4.11 14.03 35.95
N LEU A 793 4.55 14.67 37.03
CA LEU A 793 4.05 14.41 38.38
C LEU A 793 2.57 14.76 38.49
N LEU A 794 2.15 15.90 37.95
CA LEU A 794 0.74 16.31 37.92
C LEU A 794 -0.11 15.34 37.08
N LEU A 795 0.41 14.83 35.96
CA LEU A 795 -0.30 13.86 35.11
C LEU A 795 -0.57 12.55 35.87
N THR A 796 0.46 12.01 36.54
CA THR A 796 0.29 10.82 37.38
C THR A 796 -0.64 11.11 38.55
N ALA A 797 -0.49 12.23 39.24
CA ALA A 797 -1.37 12.61 40.34
C ALA A 797 -2.83 12.72 39.87
N CYS A 798 -3.11 13.30 38.70
CA CYS A 798 -4.47 13.33 38.13
C CYS A 798 -5.03 11.92 37.92
N PHE A 799 -4.25 10.97 37.40
CA PHE A 799 -4.74 9.60 37.23
C PHE A 799 -4.91 8.85 38.56
N VAL A 800 -4.02 9.02 39.53
CA VAL A 800 -4.15 8.43 40.87
C VAL A 800 -5.38 8.99 41.59
N MET A 801 -5.58 10.31 41.58
CA MET A 801 -6.76 10.96 42.18
C MET A 801 -8.05 10.63 41.42
N CYS A 802 -7.99 10.45 40.10
CA CYS A 802 -9.13 9.95 39.33
C CYS A 802 -9.50 8.52 39.71
N LEU A 803 -8.52 7.65 39.99
CA LEU A 803 -8.77 6.28 40.45
C LEU A 803 -9.30 6.27 41.90
N ASP A 804 -8.72 7.07 42.80
CA ASP A 804 -9.19 7.23 44.18
C ASP A 804 -10.64 7.76 44.23
N ALA A 805 -10.95 8.79 43.45
CA ALA A 805 -12.33 9.29 43.30
C ALA A 805 -13.27 8.23 42.71
N SER A 806 -12.82 7.42 41.73
CA SER A 806 -13.63 6.31 41.23
C SER A 806 -13.86 5.20 42.27
N ILE A 807 -12.93 4.97 43.21
CA ILE A 807 -13.12 4.02 44.32
C ILE A 807 -14.15 4.58 45.32
N ARG A 808 -14.00 5.84 45.71
CA ARG A 808 -14.95 6.55 46.60
C ARG A 808 -16.35 6.71 46.01
N ALA A 809 -16.50 6.62 44.69
CA ALA A 809 -17.80 6.65 44.04
C ALA A 809 -18.63 5.37 44.29
N PHE A 810 -18.03 4.25 44.72
CA PHE A 810 -18.71 2.96 44.93
C PHE A 810 -18.43 2.31 46.29
N GLY A 811 -17.69 2.97 47.18
CA GLY A 811 -17.32 2.43 48.49
C GLY A 811 -17.80 3.32 49.63
N ASP A 812 -18.30 2.71 50.70
CA ASP A 812 -18.74 3.39 51.92
C ASP A 812 -17.57 4.08 52.65
N GLU A 813 -17.86 4.99 53.59
CA GLU A 813 -16.83 5.74 54.35
C GLU A 813 -15.78 4.87 55.06
N SER A 814 -16.13 3.63 55.43
CA SER A 814 -15.20 2.63 56.01
C SER A 814 -14.20 2.04 55.01
N THR A 815 -14.35 2.31 53.71
CA THR A 815 -13.65 1.64 52.60
C THR A 815 -12.52 2.50 52.02
N SER A 816 -11.84 3.29 52.86
CA SER A 816 -10.74 4.16 52.45
C SER A 816 -9.40 3.42 52.35
N LEU A 817 -8.79 3.35 51.16
CA LEU A 817 -7.40 2.95 50.98
C LEU A 817 -6.45 4.15 51.19
N SER A 818 -5.18 3.89 51.54
CA SER A 818 -4.17 4.97 51.54
C SER A 818 -3.88 5.40 50.10
N ILE A 819 -3.66 6.70 49.89
CA ILE A 819 -3.39 7.23 48.54
C ILE A 819 -2.08 6.64 47.95
N ALA A 820 -1.14 6.25 48.82
CA ALA A 820 0.07 5.51 48.43
C ALA A 820 -0.28 4.12 47.86
N SER A 821 -1.20 3.39 48.50
CA SER A 821 -1.71 2.11 47.99
C SER A 821 -2.32 2.25 46.60
N VAL A 822 -3.21 3.24 46.41
CA VAL A 822 -3.85 3.51 45.11
C VAL A 822 -2.81 3.92 44.06
N ALA A 823 -1.81 4.71 44.45
CA ALA A 823 -0.70 5.09 43.58
C ALA A 823 0.13 3.88 43.12
N VAL A 824 0.50 2.96 44.01
CA VAL A 824 1.23 1.73 43.65
C VAL A 824 0.43 0.88 42.67
N VAL A 825 -0.86 0.66 42.93
CA VAL A 825 -1.73 -0.13 42.05
C VAL A 825 -1.85 0.54 40.67
N PHE A 826 -2.06 1.85 40.61
CA PHE A 826 -2.09 2.59 39.34
C PHE A 826 -0.76 2.50 38.58
N LEU A 827 0.37 2.74 39.26
CA LEU A 827 1.70 2.74 38.64
C LEU A 827 2.08 1.35 38.13
N ALA A 828 1.74 0.29 38.85
CA ALA A 828 1.93 -1.10 38.41
C ALA A 828 1.01 -1.46 37.23
N GLY A 829 -0.28 -1.12 37.31
CA GLY A 829 -1.25 -1.36 36.24
C GLY A 829 -0.90 -0.64 34.94
N ASN A 830 -0.48 0.63 35.01
CA ASN A 830 -0.06 1.40 33.84
C ASN A 830 1.26 0.86 33.24
N ALA A 831 2.18 0.36 34.07
CA ALA A 831 3.42 -0.27 33.59
C ALA A 831 3.12 -1.58 32.83
N LEU A 832 2.28 -2.46 33.38
CA LEU A 832 1.92 -3.72 32.72
C LEU A 832 1.08 -3.48 31.46
N GLY A 833 0.14 -2.53 31.49
CA GLY A 833 -0.64 -2.11 30.34
C GLY A 833 0.18 -1.53 29.20
N SER A 834 1.29 -0.86 29.51
CA SER A 834 2.23 -0.34 28.49
C SER A 834 3.12 -1.43 27.88
N ALA A 835 3.28 -2.57 28.55
CA ALA A 835 4.00 -3.73 28.06
C ALA A 835 3.11 -4.72 27.28
N ALA A 836 1.80 -4.70 27.51
CA ALA A 836 0.83 -5.51 26.77
C ALA A 836 0.73 -5.06 25.31
N PRO A 837 0.71 -5.98 24.32
CA PRO A 837 0.58 -5.64 22.90
C PRO A 837 -0.87 -5.30 22.50
N THR A 838 -1.72 -4.86 23.42
CA THR A 838 -3.13 -4.50 23.16
C THR A 838 -3.31 -2.98 22.95
N PRO A 839 -4.18 -2.54 22.03
CA PRO A 839 -4.52 -1.12 21.89
C PRO A 839 -5.05 -0.55 23.22
N GLY A 840 -4.59 0.63 23.63
CA GLY A 840 -4.94 1.25 24.92
C GLY A 840 -4.57 0.44 26.19
N GLY A 841 -3.83 -0.67 26.08
CA GLY A 841 -3.59 -1.60 27.18
C GLY A 841 -4.86 -2.30 27.70
N VAL A 842 -5.92 -2.38 26.87
CA VAL A 842 -7.22 -2.96 27.29
C VAL A 842 -7.09 -4.44 27.63
N GLY A 843 -7.87 -4.88 28.61
CA GLY A 843 -7.84 -6.19 29.25
C GLY A 843 -6.77 -6.26 30.33
N ALA A 844 -5.53 -5.91 29.97
CA ALA A 844 -4.38 -6.00 30.87
C ALA A 844 -4.46 -4.99 32.03
N VAL A 845 -4.77 -3.72 31.76
CA VAL A 845 -4.85 -2.69 32.81
C VAL A 845 -6.06 -2.94 33.71
N GLU A 846 -7.22 -3.24 33.14
CA GLU A 846 -8.47 -3.51 33.85
C GLU A 846 -8.27 -4.65 34.87
N ALA A 847 -7.74 -5.79 34.41
CA ALA A 847 -7.44 -6.91 35.29
C ALA A 847 -6.40 -6.56 36.35
N THR A 848 -5.31 -5.86 35.99
CA THR A 848 -4.23 -5.52 36.93
C THR A 848 -4.68 -4.53 37.99
N LEU A 849 -5.45 -3.50 37.64
CA LEU A 849 -6.01 -2.55 38.60
C LEU A 849 -7.03 -3.24 39.51
N THR A 850 -7.92 -4.08 38.96
CA THR A 850 -8.94 -4.78 39.76
C THR A 850 -8.29 -5.75 40.75
N VAL A 851 -7.38 -6.61 40.28
CA VAL A 851 -6.63 -7.56 41.13
C VAL A 851 -5.74 -6.81 42.13
N GLY A 852 -5.10 -5.71 41.71
CA GLY A 852 -4.26 -4.90 42.57
C GLY A 852 -5.03 -4.22 43.71
N LEU A 853 -6.21 -3.66 43.44
CA LEU A 853 -7.07 -3.07 44.48
C LEU A 853 -7.59 -4.14 45.44
N ILE A 854 -8.01 -5.30 44.93
CA ILE A 854 -8.42 -6.44 45.78
C ILE A 854 -7.25 -6.90 46.67
N ALA A 855 -6.03 -7.01 46.12
CA ALA A 855 -4.85 -7.42 46.87
C ALA A 855 -4.44 -6.46 48.00
N VAL A 856 -4.82 -5.17 47.93
CA VAL A 856 -4.55 -4.20 49.00
C VAL A 856 -5.75 -4.03 49.97
N GLY A 857 -6.83 -4.78 49.74
CA GLY A 857 -7.95 -4.96 50.67
C GLY A 857 -9.31 -4.44 50.22
N LEU A 858 -9.48 -4.08 48.94
CA LEU A 858 -10.77 -3.59 48.43
C LEU A 858 -11.73 -4.74 48.07
N PRO A 859 -13.02 -4.69 48.45
CA PRO A 859 -14.01 -5.68 47.99
C PRO A 859 -14.10 -5.73 46.47
N LYS A 860 -14.34 -6.92 45.89
CA LYS A 860 -14.43 -7.13 44.44
C LYS A 860 -15.59 -6.32 43.83
N GLU A 861 -16.65 -6.20 44.61
CA GLU A 861 -17.91 -5.51 44.34
C GLU A 861 -17.69 -3.99 44.15
N VAL A 862 -16.67 -3.43 44.81
CA VAL A 862 -16.25 -2.02 44.67
C VAL A 862 -15.14 -1.88 43.62
N ALA A 863 -14.17 -2.80 43.63
CA ALA A 863 -12.99 -2.75 42.78
C ALA A 863 -13.31 -2.77 41.28
N ALA A 864 -14.21 -3.67 40.83
CA ALA A 864 -14.54 -3.78 39.42
C ALA A 864 -15.31 -2.55 38.89
N PRO A 865 -16.40 -2.06 39.52
CA PRO A 865 -17.06 -0.81 39.13
C PRO A 865 -16.14 0.42 39.15
N ALA A 866 -15.29 0.57 40.17
CA ALA A 866 -14.34 1.68 40.27
C ALA A 866 -13.34 1.70 39.10
N VAL A 867 -12.79 0.53 38.74
CA VAL A 867 -11.87 0.42 37.59
C VAL A 867 -12.60 0.65 36.27
N LEU A 868 -13.84 0.16 36.12
CA LEU A 868 -14.65 0.42 34.93
C LEU A 868 -14.97 1.92 34.76
N LEU A 869 -15.36 2.61 35.84
CA LEU A 869 -15.58 4.07 35.82
C LEU A 869 -14.28 4.83 35.50
N PHE A 870 -13.16 4.46 36.13
CA PHE A 870 -11.85 5.04 35.82
C PHE A 870 -11.50 4.90 34.33
N ARG A 871 -11.74 3.74 33.72
CA ARG A 871 -11.44 3.48 32.29
C ARG A 871 -12.46 4.15 31.36
N LEU A 872 -13.73 4.24 31.77
CA LEU A 872 -14.73 5.07 31.09
C LEU A 872 -14.28 6.53 31.00
N LEU A 873 -13.81 7.11 32.10
CA LEU A 873 -13.41 8.52 32.13
C LEU A 873 -12.04 8.81 31.48
N THR A 874 -11.11 7.85 31.48
CA THR A 874 -9.72 8.07 31.01
C THR A 874 -9.42 7.49 29.63
N LEU A 875 -10.16 6.48 29.18
CA LEU A 875 -9.94 5.80 27.90
C LEU A 875 -11.11 5.98 26.93
N TRP A 876 -12.36 5.70 27.34
CA TRP A 876 -13.51 5.61 26.42
C TRP A 876 -14.22 6.94 26.15
N LEU A 877 -14.61 7.68 27.20
CA LEU A 877 -15.28 8.99 27.09
C LEU A 877 -14.46 10.02 26.27
N PRO A 878 -13.12 10.13 26.44
CA PRO A 878 -12.36 11.15 25.73
C PRO A 878 -12.14 10.88 24.24
N VAL A 879 -12.59 9.74 23.70
CA VAL A 879 -12.40 9.37 22.28
C VAL A 879 -13.16 10.31 21.36
N LEU A 880 -14.39 10.67 21.73
CA LEU A 880 -15.25 11.58 20.95
C LEU A 880 -14.66 13.00 20.84
N PRO A 881 -14.33 13.72 21.95
CA PRO A 881 -13.63 14.99 21.84
C PRO A 881 -12.24 14.85 21.22
N GLY A 882 -11.57 13.71 21.40
CA GLY A 882 -10.30 13.39 20.73
C GLY A 882 -10.41 13.36 19.21
N TRP A 883 -11.42 12.68 18.67
CA TRP A 883 -11.68 12.61 17.23
C TRP A 883 -12.04 13.99 16.65
N LEU A 884 -12.85 14.78 17.38
CA LEU A 884 -13.17 16.16 17.00
C LEU A 884 -11.90 17.04 16.97
N ALA A 885 -11.05 16.95 18.01
CA ALA A 885 -9.79 17.69 18.08
C ALA A 885 -8.80 17.26 16.99
N PHE A 886 -8.68 15.96 16.72
CA PHE A 886 -7.84 15.41 15.65
C PHE A 886 -8.27 15.96 14.29
N ASN A 887 -9.56 15.88 13.96
CA ASN A 887 -10.11 16.42 12.72
C ASN A 887 -9.95 17.94 12.61
N HIS A 888 -10.15 18.68 13.71
CA HIS A 888 -9.97 20.13 13.75
C HIS A 888 -8.51 20.54 13.47
N LEU A 889 -7.55 19.88 14.11
CA LEU A 889 -6.12 20.13 13.92
C LEU A 889 -5.66 19.74 12.50
N THR A 890 -6.12 18.59 11.97
CA THR A 890 -5.83 18.19 10.58
C THR A 890 -6.41 19.18 9.57
N ARG A 891 -7.63 19.69 9.76
CA ARG A 891 -8.22 20.72 8.88
C ARG A 891 -7.43 22.04 8.90
N LYS A 892 -6.88 22.43 10.06
CA LYS A 892 -6.03 23.62 10.22
C LYS A 892 -4.54 23.39 9.84
N GLY A 893 -4.19 22.22 9.32
CA GLY A 893 -2.80 21.89 8.95
C GLY A 893 -1.84 21.74 10.13
N ALA A 894 -2.36 21.64 11.37
CA ALA A 894 -1.58 21.43 12.59
C ALA A 894 -1.23 19.94 12.85
N LEU A 895 -1.76 19.04 12.01
CA LEU A 895 -1.43 17.60 11.90
C LEU A 895 -1.30 17.22 10.42
#